data_AF-A0A1F7FK33-F1
#
_entry.id   AF-A0A1F7FK33-F1
#
_cell.length_a   1.000
_cell.length_b   1.000
_cell.length_c   1.000
_cell.angle_alpha   90.00
_cell.angle_beta   90.00
_cell.angle_gamma   90.00
#
_symmetry.space_group_name_H-M   'P 1'
#
loop_
_entity.id
_entity.type
_entity.pdbx_description
1 polymer ?
#
loop_
_entity_poly.entity_id
_entity_poly.type
_entity_poly.pdbx_seq_one_letter_code
_entity_poly.pdbx_strand_id
1 'polypeptide(L)'
;MRYCIIIFLIAAATHAALSTRSFTDQQNMGSDPQKLTYSAGIITVDLSAIAGAEVYRAMLYPDRYTNGGYMQTAYCRQNIIITTATGDTLRLMPPRHLMLDVTQAVQAAVGSGTLTLNVRNAAGLGSGNKAIRLDVTCNRAAPAAIGQVTGAAARFQDGDAMITFMEVNPPLTDTAMQCSLMHAAFLNLDAGDIIRYRIYRSTLPLTSEAAVQSAEFVDEILPLSMWDHDFYGINEGYHGCKNFPVPAIRYPVNNLMLPPAGTGIYVNRFKSAGAETAYYLVSHTINGAEDFSSLNQGANATGSVEEAPGKGMVLLRAVQNSIGISGAQGNSTGYYYVRWESSPNANLPGTPHNYLVALPPSSIRSSNFPVALMLHCWGGSMTSGYGWWYRADEGSMLVSTIQNPYDWWTAYHENHGTFKSWNDGTVQPFTQIRTLSFLHDFVKEHYSIDTNRILLAGLSMGGSGASMWGLRSGHIFSHIISWVGVHIARETPGYYGSYSSMFGDTSWHCGYSNEGLIRFGYPAIRPEDNVDVWDYWDNEKWLRDNPKVETPWMSHANGKNDGGIGWPQAWKNTRSLIDTKCPYNFSWGQGGHGERAQLIDGTDRVSGLDFRLNQSLPVFTSCTLDRNLGATPDAADSSGQTNRYFKWDINTVVDEPLQWEMTMWLIGSAPAATCTADLTPRRLQQLMHGPGSTYSWQYLEGATELANGNAVAGSNGIITITGLQISKTQRTIKISCDNCVTGGESRIGGYIPVSLFSIVPNPFNPSTSISFTCDGKQQVRLAVYDLRGQLVRSLKSGIVSGSVNVVWDGRDRHGKGCSTGIYVFYLNSGKRVITQKAILLK
;
A
#
# COMPACT_ATOMS: atom_id res chain seq x y z
N MET A 1 -34.87 -48.57 61.75
CA MET A 1 -35.40 -47.47 60.92
C MET A 1 -34.20 -46.64 60.46
N ARG A 2 -33.47 -47.02 59.40
CA ARG A 2 -33.66 -46.67 57.97
C ARG A 2 -33.84 -45.16 57.72
N TYR A 3 -32.72 -44.45 57.62
CA TYR A 3 -32.62 -43.16 56.93
C TYR A 3 -32.50 -43.42 55.43
N CYS A 4 -33.46 -42.91 54.65
CA CYS A 4 -33.44 -42.93 53.20
C CYS A 4 -32.54 -41.79 52.68
N ILE A 5 -31.38 -42.14 52.14
CA ILE A 5 -30.57 -41.25 51.31
C ILE A 5 -31.14 -41.35 49.89
N ILE A 6 -31.76 -40.27 49.41
CA ILE A 6 -32.15 -40.13 48.00
C ILE A 6 -30.92 -39.62 47.25
N ILE A 7 -30.27 -40.51 46.51
CA ILE A 7 -29.21 -40.17 45.55
C ILE A 7 -29.91 -39.69 44.28
N PHE A 8 -29.80 -38.39 43.99
CA PHE A 8 -30.08 -37.89 42.64
C PHE A 8 -28.95 -38.34 41.72
N LEU A 9 -29.23 -39.37 40.91
CA LEU A 9 -28.45 -39.66 39.70
C LEU A 9 -28.66 -38.50 38.72
N ILE A 10 -27.70 -37.58 38.68
CA ILE A 10 -27.54 -36.67 37.54
C ILE A 10 -27.08 -37.57 36.39
N ALA A 11 -28.00 -37.90 35.49
CA ALA A 11 -27.63 -38.44 34.19
C ALA A 11 -26.73 -37.38 33.52
N ALA A 12 -25.44 -37.68 33.38
CA ALA A 12 -24.56 -36.91 32.52
C ALA A 12 -25.15 -37.00 31.11
N ALA A 13 -25.82 -35.93 30.68
CA ALA A 13 -26.20 -35.77 29.28
C ALA A 13 -24.90 -35.88 28.48
N THR A 14 -24.80 -36.94 27.65
CA THR A 14 -23.72 -37.08 26.68
C THR A 14 -23.81 -35.86 25.76
N HIS A 15 -22.92 -34.89 25.97
CA HIS A 15 -22.81 -33.73 25.09
C HIS A 15 -22.52 -34.28 23.69
N ALA A 16 -23.39 -33.98 22.72
CA ALA A 16 -23.17 -34.42 21.36
C ALA A 16 -21.96 -33.67 20.80
N ALA A 17 -20.95 -34.41 20.34
CA ALA A 17 -19.67 -33.86 19.92
C ALA A 17 -19.87 -32.78 18.83
N LEU A 18 -19.21 -31.64 19.01
CA LEU A 18 -19.20 -30.53 18.06
C LEU A 18 -18.38 -30.90 16.81
N SER A 19 -18.94 -30.67 15.63
CA SER A 19 -18.21 -30.85 14.36
C SER A 19 -18.72 -29.88 13.30
N THR A 20 -17.99 -29.78 12.18
CA THR A 20 -18.47 -29.13 10.96
C THR A 20 -18.81 -30.18 9.91
N ARG A 21 -20.06 -30.15 9.44
CA ARG A 21 -20.57 -30.99 8.36
C ARG A 21 -20.51 -30.21 7.04
N SER A 22 -19.84 -30.79 6.04
CA SER A 22 -19.63 -30.18 4.73
C SER A 22 -20.50 -30.88 3.68
N PHE A 23 -21.42 -30.13 3.09
CA PHE A 23 -22.34 -30.56 2.03
C PHE A 23 -21.84 -30.01 0.69
N THR A 24 -21.68 -30.88 -0.31
CA THR A 24 -21.12 -30.47 -1.61
C THR A 24 -21.92 -31.01 -2.78
N ASP A 25 -21.66 -30.44 -3.96
CA ASP A 25 -22.17 -30.91 -5.25
C ASP A 25 -21.28 -31.96 -5.93
N GLN A 26 -20.17 -32.36 -5.29
CA GLN A 26 -19.19 -33.30 -5.85
C GLN A 26 -19.24 -34.66 -5.14
N GLN A 27 -18.93 -35.73 -5.89
CA GLN A 27 -19.08 -37.12 -5.41
C GLN A 27 -18.08 -37.51 -4.32
N ASN A 28 -16.87 -36.94 -4.36
CA ASN A 28 -15.75 -37.32 -3.49
C ASN A 28 -15.33 -36.19 -2.54
N MET A 29 -16.23 -35.25 -2.23
CA MET A 29 -15.92 -34.12 -1.34
C MET A 29 -16.99 -33.86 -0.29
N GLY A 30 -16.55 -33.39 0.86
CA GLY A 30 -17.39 -33.10 2.02
C GLY A 30 -17.69 -34.33 2.86
N SER A 31 -18.27 -34.11 4.03
CA SER A 31 -18.79 -35.18 4.88
C SER A 31 -20.10 -35.76 4.33
N ASP A 32 -20.80 -34.98 3.50
CA ASP A 32 -22.10 -35.26 2.94
C ASP A 32 -22.10 -34.94 1.42
N PRO A 33 -21.39 -35.77 0.61
CA PRO A 33 -21.23 -35.53 -0.83
C PRO A 33 -22.56 -35.66 -1.58
N GLN A 34 -22.70 -34.90 -2.67
CA GLN A 34 -23.90 -34.86 -3.54
C GLN A 34 -25.21 -34.51 -2.82
N LYS A 35 -25.12 -33.91 -1.63
CA LYS A 35 -26.27 -33.41 -0.87
C LYS A 35 -26.56 -31.93 -1.15
N LEU A 36 -25.72 -31.26 -1.92
CA LEU A 36 -25.95 -29.92 -2.45
C LEU A 36 -26.13 -30.01 -3.97
N THR A 37 -27.11 -29.27 -4.50
CA THR A 37 -27.30 -29.11 -5.95
C THR A 37 -27.52 -27.65 -6.30
N TYR A 38 -27.08 -27.25 -7.49
CA TYR A 38 -27.38 -25.95 -8.07
C TYR A 38 -28.02 -26.15 -9.44
N SER A 39 -29.29 -25.77 -9.58
CA SER A 39 -30.01 -25.84 -10.86
C SER A 39 -31.08 -24.75 -10.94
N ALA A 40 -31.30 -24.22 -12.15
CA ALA A 40 -32.32 -23.21 -12.42
C ALA A 40 -32.31 -22.00 -11.46
N GLY A 41 -31.12 -21.53 -11.03
CA GLY A 41 -30.97 -20.39 -10.12
C GLY A 41 -31.29 -20.71 -8.66
N ILE A 42 -31.37 -21.98 -8.28
CA ILE A 42 -31.69 -22.42 -6.91
C ILE A 42 -30.57 -23.34 -6.41
N ILE A 43 -30.06 -23.03 -5.22
CA ILE A 43 -29.22 -23.96 -4.46
C ILE A 43 -30.12 -24.70 -3.48
N THR A 44 -30.12 -26.03 -3.58
CA THR A 44 -30.87 -26.91 -2.68
C THR A 44 -29.88 -27.79 -1.92
N VAL A 45 -30.03 -27.86 -0.60
CA VAL A 45 -29.21 -28.71 0.27
C VAL A 45 -30.08 -29.63 1.10
N ASP A 46 -29.82 -30.93 1.01
CA ASP A 46 -30.42 -31.95 1.88
C ASP A 46 -29.66 -31.97 3.22
N LEU A 47 -30.34 -31.51 4.27
CA LEU A 47 -29.81 -31.39 5.62
C LEU A 47 -30.19 -32.60 6.50
N SER A 48 -30.71 -33.70 5.94
CA SER A 48 -31.18 -34.85 6.72
C SER A 48 -30.11 -35.42 7.66
N ALA A 49 -28.82 -35.33 7.27
CA ALA A 49 -27.68 -35.78 8.06
C ALA A 49 -27.51 -35.03 9.39
N ILE A 50 -28.05 -33.82 9.49
CA ILE A 50 -28.02 -32.97 10.68
C ILE A 50 -29.42 -32.63 11.20
N ALA A 51 -30.44 -33.42 10.83
CA ALA A 51 -31.80 -33.18 11.29
C ALA A 51 -31.87 -33.10 12.83
N GLY A 52 -32.52 -32.06 13.34
CA GLY A 52 -32.64 -31.79 14.77
C GLY A 52 -31.34 -31.41 15.49
N ALA A 53 -30.26 -31.13 14.75
CA ALA A 53 -29.04 -30.57 15.32
C ALA A 53 -29.23 -29.09 15.68
N GLU A 54 -28.52 -28.65 16.71
CA GLU A 54 -28.30 -27.24 16.99
C GLU A 54 -27.17 -26.72 16.11
N VAL A 55 -27.47 -25.69 15.33
CA VAL A 55 -26.55 -25.09 14.35
C VAL A 55 -25.96 -23.82 14.92
N TYR A 56 -24.63 -23.76 15.02
CA TYR A 56 -23.89 -22.63 15.58
C TYR A 56 -23.38 -21.68 14.51
N ARG A 57 -22.98 -22.23 13.35
CA ARG A 57 -22.44 -21.46 12.23
C ARG A 57 -22.70 -22.19 10.92
N ALA A 58 -22.97 -21.46 9.84
CA ALA A 58 -22.95 -22.02 8.51
C ALA A 58 -22.36 -21.06 7.47
N MET A 59 -21.49 -21.59 6.60
CA MET A 59 -20.73 -20.83 5.60
C MET A 59 -20.91 -21.43 4.21
N LEU A 60 -21.36 -20.62 3.24
CA LEU A 60 -21.52 -21.04 1.84
C LEU A 60 -20.33 -20.55 0.99
N TYR A 61 -19.70 -21.47 0.29
CA TYR A 61 -18.61 -21.26 -0.66
C TYR A 61 -19.15 -21.42 -2.09
N PRO A 62 -19.35 -20.32 -2.83
CA PRO A 62 -20.08 -20.31 -4.09
C PRO A 62 -19.32 -20.86 -5.32
N ASP A 63 -18.11 -21.39 -5.19
CA ASP A 63 -17.21 -21.73 -6.31
C ASP A 63 -17.20 -20.68 -7.44
N ARG A 64 -16.59 -19.53 -7.16
CA ARG A 64 -16.46 -18.42 -8.10
C ARG A 64 -15.00 -18.08 -8.28
N TYR A 65 -14.58 -17.81 -9.53
CA TYR A 65 -13.28 -17.17 -9.78
C TYR A 65 -13.21 -15.82 -9.05
N THR A 66 -12.20 -15.65 -8.20
CA THR A 66 -11.98 -14.35 -7.55
C THR A 66 -11.60 -13.30 -8.60
N ASN A 67 -11.78 -12.03 -8.25
CA ASN A 67 -11.36 -10.91 -9.11
C ASN A 67 -9.82 -10.80 -9.30
N GLY A 68 -9.03 -11.80 -8.88
CA GLY A 68 -7.56 -11.77 -8.85
C GLY A 68 -6.85 -12.46 -10.02
N GLY A 69 -7.59 -13.15 -10.90
CA GLY A 69 -7.05 -13.63 -12.18
C GLY A 69 -7.10 -12.53 -13.23
N TYR A 70 -6.18 -12.52 -14.20
CA TYR A 70 -6.12 -11.57 -15.34
C TYR A 70 -7.38 -11.54 -16.24
N MET A 71 -8.51 -12.10 -15.80
CA MET A 71 -9.74 -12.19 -16.55
C MET A 71 -10.67 -11.04 -16.16
N GLN A 72 -10.60 -9.97 -16.94
CA GLN A 72 -11.62 -8.93 -16.99
C GLN A 72 -12.92 -9.55 -17.49
N THR A 73 -13.85 -9.78 -16.59
CA THR A 73 -15.21 -10.15 -16.96
C THR A 73 -16.17 -9.15 -16.35
N ALA A 74 -17.30 -8.91 -17.02
CA ALA A 74 -18.38 -8.08 -16.48
C ALA A 74 -18.86 -8.56 -15.10
N TYR A 75 -18.59 -9.82 -14.74
CA TYR A 75 -18.86 -10.40 -13.43
C TYR A 75 -18.19 -9.64 -12.28
N CYS A 76 -17.00 -9.05 -12.47
CA CYS A 76 -16.29 -8.34 -11.40
C CYS A 76 -17.05 -7.07 -10.91
N ARG A 77 -17.89 -6.49 -11.78
CA ARG A 77 -18.79 -5.36 -11.44
C ARG A 77 -20.12 -5.81 -10.85
N GLN A 78 -20.44 -7.10 -10.93
CA GLN A 78 -21.72 -7.61 -10.49
C GLN A 78 -21.61 -8.20 -9.10
N ASN A 79 -22.56 -7.79 -8.25
CA ASN A 79 -22.72 -8.39 -6.94
C ASN A 79 -23.22 -9.83 -7.08
N ILE A 80 -22.65 -10.76 -6.32
CA ILE A 80 -23.31 -12.04 -6.09
C ILE A 80 -24.48 -11.76 -5.16
N ILE A 81 -25.69 -12.11 -5.60
CA ILE A 81 -26.89 -11.91 -4.80
C ILE A 81 -27.53 -13.29 -4.64
N ILE A 82 -27.35 -13.87 -3.46
CA ILE A 82 -28.04 -15.07 -3.04
C ILE A 82 -28.95 -14.69 -1.88
N THR A 83 -30.21 -15.13 -1.95
CA THR A 83 -31.20 -14.86 -0.91
C THR A 83 -31.72 -16.15 -0.29
N THR A 84 -32.28 -16.05 0.90
CA THR A 84 -33.11 -17.10 1.48
C THR A 84 -34.37 -17.35 0.64
N ALA A 85 -35.13 -18.40 0.97
CA ALA A 85 -36.47 -18.62 0.43
C ALA A 85 -37.43 -17.45 0.73
N THR A 86 -37.25 -16.76 1.87
CA THR A 86 -38.03 -15.59 2.28
C THR A 86 -37.60 -14.28 1.61
N GLY A 87 -36.46 -14.26 0.92
CA GLY A 87 -35.96 -13.11 0.16
C GLY A 87 -34.85 -12.30 0.83
N ASP A 88 -34.37 -12.71 2.01
CA ASP A 88 -33.29 -12.03 2.74
C ASP A 88 -31.95 -12.27 2.03
N THR A 89 -31.21 -11.20 1.75
CA THR A 89 -29.92 -11.28 1.05
C THR A 89 -28.80 -11.71 1.99
N LEU A 90 -28.08 -12.76 1.61
CA LEU A 90 -26.94 -13.28 2.35
C LEU A 90 -25.74 -12.33 2.26
N ARG A 91 -24.95 -12.24 3.32
CA ARG A 91 -23.80 -11.32 3.42
C ARG A 91 -22.49 -12.04 3.19
N LEU A 92 -21.59 -11.41 2.44
CA LEU A 92 -20.19 -11.84 2.33
C LEU A 92 -19.50 -11.71 3.70
N MET A 93 -18.75 -12.72 4.09
CA MET A 93 -18.07 -12.76 5.38
C MET A 93 -16.71 -12.06 5.34
N PRO A 94 -16.42 -11.13 6.26
CA PRO A 94 -15.07 -10.62 6.42
C PRO A 94 -14.13 -11.72 6.96
N PRO A 95 -12.81 -11.52 6.89
CA PRO A 95 -12.16 -10.35 6.32
C PRO A 95 -11.85 -10.49 4.81
N ARG A 96 -11.90 -11.71 4.25
CA ARG A 96 -11.56 -11.96 2.83
C ARG A 96 -12.73 -11.84 1.85
N HIS A 97 -13.97 -11.91 2.33
CA HIS A 97 -15.18 -11.84 1.50
C HIS A 97 -15.20 -12.91 0.40
N LEU A 98 -14.83 -14.14 0.76
CA LEU A 98 -14.77 -15.32 -0.12
C LEU A 98 -15.83 -16.38 0.20
N MET A 99 -16.74 -16.07 1.12
CA MET A 99 -17.83 -16.96 1.54
C MET A 99 -19.01 -16.12 2.05
N LEU A 100 -20.19 -16.72 2.10
CA LEU A 100 -21.41 -16.07 2.59
C LEU A 100 -21.83 -16.67 3.93
N ASP A 101 -22.26 -15.82 4.86
CA ASP A 101 -22.90 -16.27 6.09
C ASP A 101 -24.31 -16.73 5.79
N VAL A 102 -24.58 -18.00 6.09
CA VAL A 102 -25.88 -18.64 5.89
C VAL A 102 -26.43 -19.27 7.16
N THR A 103 -25.86 -18.89 8.31
CA THR A 103 -26.17 -19.48 9.63
C THR A 103 -27.66 -19.45 9.94
N GLN A 104 -28.30 -18.28 9.83
CA GLN A 104 -29.73 -18.12 10.12
C GLN A 104 -30.62 -18.91 9.16
N ALA A 105 -30.24 -18.99 7.88
CA ALA A 105 -30.98 -19.74 6.87
C ALA A 105 -30.96 -21.26 7.16
N VAL A 106 -29.78 -21.77 7.55
CA VAL A 106 -29.64 -23.18 7.94
C VAL A 106 -30.38 -23.47 9.24
N GLN A 107 -30.30 -22.58 10.24
CA GLN A 107 -31.06 -22.72 11.49
C GLN A 107 -32.57 -22.80 11.24
N ALA A 108 -33.10 -22.03 10.29
CA ALA A 108 -34.51 -22.10 9.92
C ALA A 108 -34.89 -23.38 9.15
N ALA A 109 -33.94 -23.94 8.38
CA ALA A 109 -34.18 -25.08 7.49
C ALA A 109 -33.85 -26.45 8.12
N VAL A 110 -33.03 -26.51 9.18
CA VAL A 110 -32.56 -27.79 9.76
C VAL A 110 -33.71 -28.65 10.29
N GLY A 111 -34.80 -28.03 10.74
CA GLY A 111 -36.00 -28.74 11.21
C GLY A 111 -36.81 -29.40 10.09
N SER A 112 -36.85 -28.80 8.89
CA SER A 112 -37.51 -29.39 7.71
C SER A 112 -36.61 -30.36 6.95
N GLY A 113 -35.30 -30.34 7.21
CA GLY A 113 -34.31 -31.21 6.56
C GLY A 113 -33.90 -30.75 5.16
N THR A 114 -34.34 -29.58 4.68
CA THR A 114 -33.96 -29.06 3.36
C THR A 114 -33.78 -27.55 3.39
N LEU A 115 -32.60 -27.07 2.97
CA LEU A 115 -32.32 -25.67 2.71
C LEU A 115 -32.56 -25.34 1.25
N THR A 116 -33.22 -24.21 0.99
CA THR A 116 -33.37 -23.64 -0.35
C THR A 116 -32.89 -22.19 -0.36
N LEU A 117 -31.96 -21.87 -1.25
CA LEU A 117 -31.45 -20.53 -1.48
C LEU A 117 -31.69 -20.12 -2.94
N ASN A 118 -32.13 -18.88 -3.13
CA ASN A 118 -32.40 -18.32 -4.45
C ASN A 118 -31.18 -17.51 -4.92
N VAL A 119 -30.59 -17.89 -6.04
CA VAL A 119 -29.52 -17.13 -6.69
C VAL A 119 -30.17 -16.07 -7.59
N ARG A 120 -30.27 -14.85 -7.10
CA ARG A 120 -30.85 -13.70 -7.82
C ARG A 120 -29.86 -13.11 -8.82
N ASN A 121 -28.58 -13.13 -8.48
CA ASN A 121 -27.49 -12.82 -9.39
C ASN A 121 -26.38 -13.84 -9.22
N ALA A 122 -26.09 -14.57 -10.30
CA ALA A 122 -25.19 -15.72 -10.35
C ALA A 122 -23.81 -15.38 -10.94
N ALA A 123 -23.37 -14.11 -10.90
CA ALA A 123 -22.12 -13.68 -11.52
C ALA A 123 -20.93 -14.60 -11.14
N GLY A 124 -20.53 -15.48 -12.06
CA GLY A 124 -19.46 -16.46 -11.87
C GLY A 124 -19.74 -17.60 -10.87
N LEU A 125 -20.98 -17.83 -10.43
CA LEU A 125 -21.33 -18.95 -9.53
C LEU A 125 -21.14 -20.31 -10.24
N GLY A 126 -20.42 -21.24 -9.62
CA GLY A 126 -20.09 -22.56 -10.21
C GLY A 126 -19.31 -22.45 -11.52
N SER A 127 -18.67 -21.30 -11.76
CA SER A 127 -17.80 -21.10 -12.92
C SER A 127 -16.36 -21.48 -12.63
N GLY A 128 -16.01 -21.66 -11.35
CA GLY A 128 -14.72 -22.22 -10.97
C GLY A 128 -14.65 -23.70 -11.33
N ASN A 129 -13.44 -24.26 -11.26
CA ASN A 129 -13.25 -25.70 -11.34
C ASN A 129 -13.29 -26.33 -9.92
N LYS A 130 -14.07 -25.78 -8.97
CA LYS A 130 -14.19 -26.31 -7.59
C LYS A 130 -15.65 -26.66 -7.24
N ALA A 131 -15.89 -27.18 -6.05
CA ALA A 131 -17.25 -27.47 -5.58
C ALA A 131 -17.95 -26.26 -4.99
N ILE A 132 -19.26 -26.16 -5.22
CA ILE A 132 -20.13 -25.38 -4.34
C ILE A 132 -20.24 -26.15 -3.02
N ARG A 133 -19.86 -25.50 -1.92
CA ARG A 133 -19.76 -26.14 -0.60
C ARG A 133 -20.53 -25.36 0.45
N LEU A 134 -21.31 -26.06 1.28
CA LEU A 134 -21.93 -25.53 2.50
C LEU A 134 -21.31 -26.22 3.71
N ASP A 135 -20.65 -25.46 4.57
CA ASP A 135 -20.08 -25.96 5.82
C ASP A 135 -20.97 -25.55 7.00
N VAL A 136 -21.44 -26.52 7.79
CA VAL A 136 -22.36 -26.32 8.92
C VAL A 136 -21.75 -26.84 10.22
N THR A 137 -21.36 -25.93 11.11
CA THR A 137 -20.90 -26.28 12.46
C THR A 137 -22.11 -26.52 13.38
N CYS A 138 -22.22 -27.72 13.94
CA CYS A 138 -23.37 -28.16 14.73
C CYS A 138 -23.00 -29.19 15.80
N ASN A 139 -23.93 -29.48 16.71
CA ASN A 139 -23.77 -30.50 17.78
C ASN A 139 -24.00 -31.94 17.27
N ARG A 140 -23.42 -32.28 16.12
CA ARG A 140 -23.40 -33.65 15.58
C ARG A 140 -21.97 -34.10 15.44
N ALA A 141 -21.70 -35.35 15.80
CA ALA A 141 -20.37 -35.92 15.65
C ALA A 141 -19.93 -35.92 14.17
N ALA A 142 -18.63 -35.75 13.96
CA ALA A 142 -18.03 -35.96 12.66
C ALA A 142 -18.26 -37.42 12.22
N PRO A 143 -18.54 -37.70 10.93
CA PRO A 143 -18.77 -39.06 10.47
C PRO A 143 -17.50 -39.91 10.48
N ALA A 144 -16.33 -39.26 10.47
CA ALA A 144 -15.03 -39.86 10.71
C ALA A 144 -14.18 -38.90 11.54
N ALA A 145 -13.30 -39.45 12.37
CA ALA A 145 -12.39 -38.64 13.19
C ALA A 145 -11.41 -37.88 12.28
N ILE A 146 -11.21 -36.58 12.54
CA ILE A 146 -10.27 -35.73 11.81
C ILE A 146 -9.12 -35.37 12.73
N GLY A 147 -7.92 -35.84 12.39
CA GLY A 147 -6.70 -35.51 13.12
C GLY A 147 -6.50 -33.99 13.18
N GLN A 148 -6.21 -33.47 14.37
CA GLN A 148 -6.03 -32.04 14.61
C GLN A 148 -4.54 -31.65 14.59
N VAL A 149 -4.30 -30.35 14.40
CA VAL A 149 -2.96 -29.76 14.50
C VAL A 149 -2.40 -29.92 15.91
N THR A 150 -1.09 -29.77 16.03
CA THR A 150 -0.38 -29.77 17.33
C THR A 150 0.53 -28.56 17.46
N GLY A 151 0.99 -28.25 18.68
CA GLY A 151 1.94 -27.16 18.90
C GLY A 151 1.40 -25.76 18.58
N ALA A 152 0.07 -25.56 18.65
CA ALA A 152 -0.54 -24.26 18.48
C ALA A 152 -0.03 -23.27 19.54
N ALA A 153 0.56 -22.17 19.09
CA ALA A 153 1.08 -21.10 19.93
C ALA A 153 0.70 -19.74 19.34
N ALA A 154 0.44 -18.77 20.22
CA ALA A 154 0.21 -17.38 19.85
C ALA A 154 1.28 -16.49 20.48
N ARG A 155 1.73 -15.50 19.71
CA ARG A 155 2.54 -14.39 20.20
C ARG A 155 1.99 -13.08 19.66
N PHE A 156 2.23 -11.99 20.37
CA PHE A 156 1.81 -10.67 19.94
C PHE A 156 2.98 -9.70 19.95
N GLN A 157 3.06 -8.85 18.92
CA GLN A 157 4.04 -7.78 18.82
C GLN A 157 3.54 -6.69 17.87
N ASP A 158 3.65 -5.43 18.30
CA ASP A 158 3.37 -4.22 17.50
C ASP A 158 2.08 -4.29 16.68
N GLY A 159 0.98 -4.73 17.31
CA GLY A 159 -0.33 -4.79 16.67
C GLY A 159 -0.63 -6.09 15.94
N ASP A 160 0.33 -7.00 15.78
CA ASP A 160 0.12 -8.28 15.12
C ASP A 160 0.08 -9.44 16.13
N ALA A 161 -0.96 -10.25 16.04
CA ALA A 161 -1.01 -11.58 16.63
C ALA A 161 -0.51 -12.59 15.60
N MET A 162 0.57 -13.30 15.90
CA MET A 162 1.10 -14.40 15.10
C MET A 162 0.77 -15.73 15.78
N ILE A 163 0.12 -16.61 15.03
CA ILE A 163 -0.27 -17.94 15.43
C ILE A 163 0.58 -18.93 14.63
N THR A 164 1.23 -19.85 15.33
CA THR A 164 2.02 -20.94 14.72
C THR A 164 1.47 -22.28 15.15
N PHE A 165 1.54 -23.30 14.29
CA PHE A 165 1.07 -24.65 14.59
C PHE A 165 1.82 -25.67 13.72
N MET A 166 1.82 -26.94 14.09
CA MET A 166 2.30 -28.02 13.23
C MET A 166 1.16 -28.49 12.32
N GLU A 167 1.38 -28.39 11.02
CA GLU A 167 0.47 -28.90 10.00
C GLU A 167 0.29 -30.42 10.12
N VAL A 168 -0.89 -30.92 9.76
CA VAL A 168 -1.19 -32.35 9.76
C VAL A 168 -0.70 -32.93 8.44
N ASN A 169 0.25 -33.86 8.48
CA ASN A 169 0.88 -34.46 7.30
C ASN A 169 1.32 -33.41 6.26
N PRO A 170 2.20 -32.46 6.64
CA PRO A 170 2.56 -31.33 5.78
C PRO A 170 3.10 -31.82 4.44
N PRO A 171 2.70 -31.18 3.32
CA PRO A 171 3.19 -31.57 2.00
C PRO A 171 4.73 -31.46 1.86
N LEU A 172 5.36 -30.62 2.68
CA LEU A 172 6.80 -30.40 2.71
C LEU A 172 7.32 -30.60 4.14
N THR A 173 8.34 -31.45 4.31
CA THR A 173 8.95 -31.77 5.62
C THR A 173 10.46 -31.53 5.68
N ASP A 174 11.10 -31.26 4.54
CA ASP A 174 12.53 -30.99 4.47
C ASP A 174 12.79 -29.47 4.45
N THR A 175 13.77 -29.05 5.25
CA THR A 175 14.25 -27.67 5.31
C THR A 175 15.17 -27.28 4.15
N ALA A 176 15.80 -28.25 3.49
CA ALA A 176 16.69 -28.08 2.34
C ALA A 176 15.95 -28.29 1.00
N MET A 177 14.70 -27.81 0.93
CA MET A 177 13.82 -27.97 -0.23
C MET A 177 14.19 -27.00 -1.37
N GLN A 178 14.03 -27.42 -2.62
CA GLN A 178 14.15 -26.53 -3.78
C GLN A 178 12.85 -25.75 -4.02
N CYS A 179 12.96 -24.51 -4.51
CA CYS A 179 11.78 -23.67 -4.76
C CYS A 179 10.82 -24.31 -5.78
N SER A 180 11.34 -25.05 -6.77
CA SER A 180 10.55 -25.77 -7.78
C SER A 180 9.59 -26.79 -7.19
N LEU A 181 10.08 -27.56 -6.20
CA LEU A 181 9.30 -28.57 -5.49
C LEU A 181 8.25 -27.93 -4.59
N MET A 182 8.61 -26.85 -3.91
CA MET A 182 7.65 -26.06 -3.13
C MET A 182 6.54 -25.49 -4.02
N HIS A 183 6.88 -24.92 -5.18
CA HIS A 183 5.90 -24.42 -6.14
C HIS A 183 4.99 -25.54 -6.67
N ALA A 184 5.56 -26.71 -6.99
CA ALA A 184 4.77 -27.88 -7.40
C ALA A 184 3.80 -28.34 -6.30
N ALA A 185 4.21 -28.26 -5.02
CA ALA A 185 3.33 -28.59 -3.90
C ALA A 185 2.15 -27.59 -3.80
N PHE A 186 2.39 -26.29 -3.97
CA PHE A 186 1.32 -25.28 -4.01
C PHE A 186 0.29 -25.53 -5.12
N LEU A 187 0.73 -25.90 -6.32
CA LEU A 187 -0.16 -26.19 -7.45
C LEU A 187 -1.02 -27.45 -7.24
N ASN A 188 -0.59 -28.36 -6.37
CA ASN A 188 -1.25 -29.64 -6.10
C ASN A 188 -2.04 -29.67 -4.78
N LEU A 189 -2.17 -28.56 -4.05
CA LEU A 189 -2.87 -28.51 -2.76
C LEU A 189 -4.33 -28.99 -2.83
N ASP A 190 -4.97 -28.85 -3.99
CA ASP A 190 -6.38 -29.22 -4.21
C ASP A 190 -6.52 -30.44 -5.15
N ALA A 191 -5.44 -31.21 -5.41
CA ALA A 191 -5.48 -32.37 -6.30
C ALA A 191 -6.15 -33.62 -5.69
N GLY A 192 -6.23 -33.68 -4.36
CA GLY A 192 -6.91 -34.73 -3.59
C GLY A 192 -7.86 -34.12 -2.57
N ASP A 193 -7.80 -34.59 -1.33
CA ASP A 193 -8.54 -33.95 -0.23
C ASP A 193 -8.13 -32.48 -0.08
N ILE A 194 -9.12 -31.60 -0.05
CA ILE A 194 -8.92 -30.16 0.12
C ILE A 194 -8.67 -29.90 1.60
N ILE A 195 -7.40 -29.69 1.94
CA ILE A 195 -6.95 -29.37 3.29
C ILE A 195 -6.94 -27.85 3.52
N ARG A 196 -7.49 -27.40 4.64
CA ARG A 196 -7.42 -26.00 5.11
C ARG A 196 -7.24 -25.96 6.61
N TYR A 197 -6.81 -24.81 7.11
CA TYR A 197 -6.76 -24.51 8.55
C TYR A 197 -7.65 -23.33 8.88
N ARG A 198 -8.53 -23.49 9.86
CA ARG A 198 -9.42 -22.41 10.31
C ARG A 198 -8.96 -21.87 11.64
N ILE A 199 -8.96 -20.55 11.74
CA ILE A 199 -8.48 -19.81 12.91
C ILE A 199 -9.70 -19.26 13.64
N TYR A 200 -9.77 -19.55 14.93
CA TYR A 200 -10.82 -19.07 15.82
C TYR A 200 -10.19 -18.20 16.90
N ARG A 201 -10.90 -17.15 17.33
CA ARG A 201 -10.47 -16.23 18.39
C ARG A 201 -11.55 -16.13 19.47
N SER A 202 -11.13 -16.00 20.72
CA SER A 202 -12.02 -15.75 21.85
C SER A 202 -11.32 -14.92 22.92
N THR A 203 -12.07 -14.09 23.64
CA THR A 203 -11.59 -13.41 24.85
C THR A 203 -11.67 -14.29 26.10
N LEU A 204 -12.18 -15.52 25.94
CA LEU A 204 -12.25 -16.55 26.96
C LEU A 204 -11.42 -17.78 26.54
N PRO A 205 -10.88 -18.56 27.49
CA PRO A 205 -10.13 -19.77 27.18
C PRO A 205 -10.91 -20.76 26.29
N LEU A 206 -10.27 -21.23 25.22
CA LEU A 206 -10.82 -22.21 24.27
C LEU A 206 -10.51 -23.63 24.73
N THR A 207 -11.06 -24.04 25.88
CA THR A 207 -10.77 -25.33 26.55
C THR A 207 -11.89 -26.35 26.45
N SER A 208 -13.01 -26.02 25.76
CA SER A 208 -14.16 -26.92 25.59
C SER A 208 -14.89 -26.63 24.29
N GLU A 209 -15.67 -27.60 23.81
CA GLU A 209 -16.53 -27.42 22.62
C GLU A 209 -17.50 -26.25 22.79
N ALA A 210 -18.06 -26.04 23.99
CA ALA A 210 -18.92 -24.91 24.30
C ALA A 210 -18.21 -23.55 24.10
N ALA A 211 -16.91 -23.46 24.42
CA ALA A 211 -16.14 -22.25 24.17
C ALA A 211 -15.94 -21.99 22.67
N VAL A 212 -15.77 -23.05 21.87
CA VAL A 212 -15.63 -22.97 20.41
C VAL A 212 -16.92 -22.52 19.74
N GLN A 213 -18.09 -22.93 20.25
CA GLN A 213 -19.41 -22.50 19.74
C GLN A 213 -19.55 -20.97 19.72
N SER A 214 -19.04 -20.29 20.75
CA SER A 214 -19.06 -18.84 20.89
C SER A 214 -17.85 -18.11 20.27
N ALA A 215 -16.86 -18.85 19.78
CA ALA A 215 -15.63 -18.26 19.26
C ALA A 215 -15.86 -17.55 17.93
N GLU A 216 -15.14 -16.45 17.71
CA GLU A 216 -15.09 -15.74 16.45
C GLU A 216 -14.37 -16.61 15.41
N PHE A 217 -14.97 -16.80 14.24
CA PHE A 217 -14.25 -17.27 13.06
C PHE A 217 -13.41 -16.13 12.48
N VAL A 218 -12.10 -16.28 12.48
CA VAL A 218 -11.18 -15.23 12.05
C VAL A 218 -10.83 -15.37 10.57
N ASP A 219 -10.41 -16.57 10.15
CA ASP A 219 -9.95 -16.82 8.78
C ASP A 219 -9.87 -18.31 8.45
N GLU A 220 -9.78 -18.63 7.16
CA GLU A 220 -9.43 -19.95 6.63
C GLU A 220 -8.20 -19.81 5.72
N ILE A 221 -7.14 -20.55 6.02
CA ILE A 221 -5.86 -20.47 5.29
C ILE A 221 -5.48 -21.79 4.63
N LEU A 222 -4.62 -21.67 3.62
CA LEU A 222 -4.02 -22.80 2.90
C LEU A 222 -2.90 -23.44 3.75
N PRO A 223 -2.60 -24.74 3.52
CA PRO A 223 -1.33 -25.34 3.95
C PRO A 223 -0.12 -24.63 3.35
N LEU A 224 1.06 -24.98 3.84
CA LEU A 224 2.34 -24.39 3.44
C LEU A 224 2.45 -22.89 3.74
N SER A 225 1.66 -22.39 4.69
CA SER A 225 1.51 -20.95 4.99
C SER A 225 2.80 -20.27 5.50
N MET A 226 3.78 -21.04 5.97
CA MET A 226 5.09 -20.49 6.33
C MET A 226 6.07 -20.36 5.16
N TRP A 227 5.78 -21.00 4.02
CA TRP A 227 6.67 -21.04 2.87
C TRP A 227 6.46 -19.79 2.02
N ASP A 228 7.54 -19.09 1.72
CA ASP A 228 7.55 -17.85 0.97
C ASP A 228 7.71 -18.15 -0.52
N HIS A 229 6.59 -18.39 -1.19
CA HIS A 229 6.57 -18.75 -2.60
C HIS A 229 6.78 -17.57 -3.57
N ASP A 230 6.75 -16.35 -3.05
CA ASP A 230 6.81 -15.12 -3.85
C ASP A 230 8.18 -14.44 -3.75
N PHE A 231 9.08 -14.92 -2.88
CA PHE A 231 10.38 -14.29 -2.62
C PHE A 231 11.23 -14.04 -3.88
N TYR A 232 11.29 -15.01 -4.80
CA TYR A 232 12.07 -14.91 -6.04
C TYR A 232 11.27 -14.29 -7.20
N GLY A 233 10.01 -13.96 -6.97
CA GLY A 233 9.09 -13.47 -7.98
C GLY A 233 8.74 -14.50 -9.07
N ILE A 234 8.03 -14.02 -10.09
CA ILE A 234 7.49 -14.85 -11.18
C ILE A 234 8.53 -15.02 -12.31
N ASN A 235 9.52 -14.13 -12.43
CA ASN A 235 10.29 -13.96 -13.66
C ASN A 235 11.80 -13.83 -13.44
N GLU A 236 12.43 -14.89 -12.94
CA GLU A 236 13.69 -15.31 -13.55
C GLU A 236 13.32 -16.03 -14.86
N GLY A 237 12.98 -15.24 -15.89
CA GLY A 237 12.82 -15.66 -17.28
C GLY A 237 11.56 -16.44 -17.70
N TYR A 238 10.68 -16.88 -16.79
CA TYR A 238 9.22 -17.12 -16.98
C TYR A 238 8.59 -17.90 -15.81
N HIS A 239 9.39 -18.38 -14.84
CA HIS A 239 8.92 -19.04 -13.63
C HIS A 239 9.99 -19.07 -12.52
N GLY A 240 10.05 -18.06 -11.66
CA GLY A 240 11.09 -17.83 -10.64
C GLY A 240 11.38 -18.98 -9.66
N CYS A 241 10.50 -19.98 -9.55
CA CYS A 241 10.79 -21.22 -8.83
C CYS A 241 10.80 -22.47 -9.71
N LYS A 242 10.16 -22.49 -10.89
CA LYS A 242 10.00 -23.70 -11.72
C LYS A 242 11.27 -24.08 -12.49
N ASN A 243 12.14 -23.11 -12.77
CA ASN A 243 13.25 -23.29 -13.72
C ASN A 243 14.66 -23.17 -13.11
N PHE A 244 14.79 -22.71 -11.85
CA PHE A 244 16.09 -22.49 -11.21
C PHE A 244 16.23 -23.31 -9.92
N PRO A 245 17.39 -23.96 -9.68
CA PRO A 245 17.66 -24.73 -8.47
C PRO A 245 18.01 -23.81 -7.30
N VAL A 246 17.13 -22.86 -6.97
CA VAL A 246 17.26 -21.98 -5.80
C VAL A 246 16.59 -22.61 -4.58
N PRO A 247 17.13 -22.41 -3.36
CA PRO A 247 16.51 -22.93 -2.13
C PRO A 247 15.13 -22.31 -1.89
N ALA A 248 14.16 -23.10 -1.45
CA ALA A 248 12.88 -22.58 -0.96
C ALA A 248 13.10 -21.76 0.32
N ILE A 249 12.30 -20.71 0.50
CA ILE A 249 12.43 -19.77 1.61
C ILE A 249 11.23 -19.88 2.55
N ARG A 250 11.49 -19.66 3.84
CA ARG A 250 10.47 -19.69 4.91
C ARG A 250 10.38 -18.32 5.56
N TYR A 251 9.18 -17.97 6.00
CA TYR A 251 8.95 -16.81 6.82
C TYR A 251 9.53 -17.02 8.24
N PRO A 252 10.13 -15.99 8.84
CA PRO A 252 10.63 -16.06 10.20
C PRO A 252 9.49 -16.01 11.22
N VAL A 253 9.64 -16.72 12.34
CA VAL A 253 8.75 -16.60 13.52
C VAL A 253 9.29 -15.65 14.58
N ASN A 254 10.56 -15.28 14.47
CA ASN A 254 11.23 -14.21 15.22
C ASN A 254 12.44 -13.72 14.40
N ASN A 255 13.08 -12.63 14.82
CA ASN A 255 14.30 -12.14 14.19
C ASN A 255 15.34 -13.27 14.06
N LEU A 256 15.73 -13.57 12.82
CA LEU A 256 16.68 -14.61 12.41
C LEU A 256 16.31 -16.03 12.86
N MET A 257 15.03 -16.28 13.14
CA MET A 257 14.53 -17.56 13.61
C MET A 257 13.51 -18.14 12.63
N LEU A 258 13.90 -19.20 11.92
CA LEU A 258 13.02 -19.95 11.02
C LEU A 258 12.38 -21.13 11.78
N PRO A 259 11.07 -21.39 11.60
CA PRO A 259 10.41 -22.52 12.22
C PRO A 259 10.70 -23.85 11.48
N PRO A 260 10.38 -25.02 12.08
CA PRO A 260 10.46 -26.32 11.40
C PRO A 260 9.69 -26.40 10.07
N ALA A 261 10.13 -27.26 9.15
CA ALA A 261 9.59 -27.43 7.78
C ALA A 261 8.07 -27.69 7.67
N GLY A 262 7.43 -28.19 8.73
CA GLY A 262 6.00 -28.52 8.78
C GLY A 262 5.14 -27.51 9.56
N THR A 263 5.64 -26.30 9.80
CA THR A 263 4.93 -25.30 10.61
C THR A 263 3.99 -24.49 9.74
N GLY A 264 2.75 -24.28 10.18
CA GLY A 264 1.83 -23.28 9.64
C GLY A 264 2.00 -21.94 10.37
N ILE A 265 1.82 -20.84 9.66
CA ILE A 265 1.85 -19.48 10.21
C ILE A 265 0.59 -18.72 9.77
N TYR A 266 -0.06 -18.08 10.73
CA TYR A 266 -1.11 -17.09 10.50
C TYR A 266 -0.76 -15.80 11.25
N VAL A 267 -0.99 -14.64 10.63
CA VAL A 267 -0.78 -13.35 11.27
C VAL A 267 -1.97 -12.44 11.01
N ASN A 268 -2.50 -11.83 12.07
CA ASN A 268 -3.60 -10.89 12.00
C ASN A 268 -3.29 -9.60 12.74
N ARG A 269 -3.64 -8.46 12.11
CA ARG A 269 -3.53 -7.13 12.70
C ARG A 269 -4.72 -6.89 13.63
N PHE A 270 -4.45 -6.60 14.89
CA PHE A 270 -5.44 -6.17 15.87
C PHE A 270 -6.03 -4.80 15.50
N LYS A 271 -7.36 -4.66 15.61
CA LYS A 271 -8.10 -3.48 15.13
C LYS A 271 -8.88 -2.72 16.19
N SER A 272 -9.11 -3.31 17.37
CA SER A 272 -9.83 -2.61 18.45
C SER A 272 -8.97 -1.47 18.99
N ALA A 273 -9.60 -0.48 19.64
CA ALA A 273 -8.89 0.68 20.19
C ALA A 273 -8.19 0.40 21.53
N GLY A 274 -8.67 -0.59 22.30
CA GLY A 274 -8.14 -0.98 23.60
C GLY A 274 -7.49 -2.35 23.55
N ALA A 275 -6.57 -2.61 24.49
CA ALA A 275 -5.95 -3.92 24.61
C ALA A 275 -6.94 -4.98 25.11
N GLU A 276 -6.76 -6.22 24.69
CA GLU A 276 -7.64 -7.35 25.01
C GLU A 276 -6.82 -8.65 25.17
N THR A 277 -7.16 -9.45 26.18
CA THR A 277 -6.68 -10.83 26.26
C THR A 277 -7.40 -11.69 25.22
N ALA A 278 -6.63 -12.44 24.43
CA ALA A 278 -7.16 -13.33 23.39
C ALA A 278 -6.58 -14.74 23.49
N TYR A 279 -7.39 -15.72 23.08
CA TYR A 279 -7.05 -17.12 22.91
C TYR A 279 -7.37 -17.53 21.46
N TYR A 280 -6.56 -18.40 20.89
CA TYR A 280 -6.78 -18.91 19.54
C TYR A 280 -6.96 -20.42 19.53
N LEU A 281 -7.73 -20.90 18.57
CA LEU A 281 -7.81 -22.30 18.19
C LEU A 281 -7.50 -22.39 16.70
N VAL A 282 -6.68 -23.35 16.32
CA VAL A 282 -6.44 -23.73 14.94
C VAL A 282 -7.05 -25.11 14.73
N SER A 283 -8.04 -25.21 13.85
CA SER A 283 -8.61 -26.50 13.45
C SER A 283 -8.06 -26.92 12.08
N HIS A 284 -8.06 -28.22 11.85
CA HIS A 284 -7.74 -28.83 10.56
C HIS A 284 -9.03 -29.27 9.86
N THR A 285 -9.19 -28.88 8.60
CA THR A 285 -10.36 -29.26 7.78
C THR A 285 -9.97 -30.23 6.67
N ILE A 286 -10.80 -31.25 6.45
CA ILE A 286 -10.70 -32.14 5.28
C ILE A 286 -11.98 -31.97 4.44
N ASN A 287 -11.85 -31.45 3.22
CA ASN A 287 -12.97 -31.14 2.33
C ASN A 287 -14.06 -30.26 3.00
N GLY A 288 -13.67 -29.37 3.92
CA GLY A 288 -14.55 -28.47 4.68
C GLY A 288 -15.08 -29.02 6.01
N ALA A 289 -14.95 -30.33 6.26
CA ALA A 289 -15.37 -30.95 7.52
C ALA A 289 -14.34 -30.73 8.64
N GLU A 290 -14.80 -30.60 9.89
CA GLU A 290 -13.97 -30.40 11.10
C GLU A 290 -14.46 -31.30 12.24
N ASP A 291 -13.57 -31.62 13.18
CA ASP A 291 -13.86 -32.41 14.38
C ASP A 291 -13.26 -31.71 15.62
N PHE A 292 -14.11 -31.36 16.59
CA PHE A 292 -13.71 -30.67 17.82
C PHE A 292 -13.69 -31.59 19.05
N SER A 293 -13.81 -32.91 18.88
CA SER A 293 -13.80 -33.86 20.00
C SER A 293 -12.44 -33.98 20.72
N SER A 294 -11.36 -33.44 20.12
CA SER A 294 -9.98 -33.54 20.61
C SER A 294 -9.34 -32.17 20.92
N LEU A 295 -10.09 -31.29 21.58
CA LEU A 295 -9.59 -29.98 22.03
C LEU A 295 -8.58 -30.11 23.17
N ASN A 296 -7.37 -29.59 22.97
CA ASN A 296 -6.34 -29.58 24.00
C ASN A 296 -5.45 -28.32 23.89
N GLN A 297 -5.24 -27.66 25.02
CA GLN A 297 -4.39 -26.48 25.11
C GLN A 297 -2.92 -26.84 24.86
N GLY A 298 -2.22 -26.03 24.06
CA GLY A 298 -0.87 -26.30 23.57
C GLY A 298 -0.82 -27.30 22.41
N ALA A 299 -1.92 -28.00 22.09
CA ALA A 299 -2.04 -28.83 20.90
C ALA A 299 -2.69 -28.03 19.76
N ASN A 300 -3.99 -27.82 19.81
CA ASN A 300 -4.75 -27.06 18.81
C ASN A 300 -5.27 -25.72 19.32
N ALA A 301 -5.38 -25.54 20.65
CA ALA A 301 -5.71 -24.26 21.29
C ALA A 301 -4.48 -23.61 21.94
N THR A 302 -4.34 -22.29 21.86
CA THR A 302 -3.17 -21.56 22.38
C THR A 302 -3.29 -21.22 23.88
N GLY A 303 -2.19 -20.77 24.47
CA GLY A 303 -2.25 -19.92 25.66
C GLY A 303 -2.89 -18.55 25.37
N SER A 304 -3.09 -17.74 26.40
CA SER A 304 -3.53 -16.34 26.22
C SER A 304 -2.42 -15.49 25.63
N VAL A 305 -2.80 -14.47 24.86
CA VAL A 305 -1.94 -13.38 24.45
C VAL A 305 -2.65 -12.05 24.67
N GLU A 306 -1.90 -11.01 25.05
CA GLU A 306 -2.42 -9.65 25.14
C GLU A 306 -2.27 -8.97 23.78
N GLU A 307 -3.38 -8.66 23.13
CA GLU A 307 -3.40 -7.89 21.89
C GLU A 307 -3.62 -6.40 22.17
N ALA A 308 -3.06 -5.55 21.32
CA ALA A 308 -3.20 -4.10 21.40
C ALA A 308 -3.06 -3.47 19.99
N PRO A 309 -3.45 -2.20 19.76
CA PRO A 309 -3.18 -1.54 18.49
C PRO A 309 -1.68 -1.40 18.21
N GLY A 310 -1.27 -1.46 16.94
CA GLY A 310 0.14 -1.25 16.54
C GLY A 310 0.34 -1.13 15.03
N LYS A 311 1.58 -0.88 14.61
CA LYS A 311 1.92 -0.55 13.21
C LYS A 311 2.18 -1.79 12.34
N GLY A 312 2.41 -2.94 12.97
CA GLY A 312 2.68 -4.22 12.34
C GLY A 312 4.09 -4.72 12.62
N MET A 313 4.20 -5.99 12.99
CA MET A 313 5.45 -6.65 13.34
C MET A 313 6.37 -6.78 12.11
N VAL A 314 7.54 -6.16 12.20
CA VAL A 314 8.64 -6.32 11.22
C VAL A 314 9.65 -7.32 11.76
N LEU A 315 9.87 -8.42 11.04
CA LEU A 315 10.84 -9.45 11.42
C LEU A 315 12.02 -9.48 10.45
N LEU A 316 13.24 -9.46 11.01
CA LEU A 316 14.47 -9.72 10.26
C LEU A 316 14.54 -11.20 9.92
N ARG A 317 14.55 -11.54 8.64
CA ARG A 317 14.64 -12.91 8.16
C ARG A 317 16.09 -13.35 7.96
N ALA A 318 16.90 -12.51 7.32
CA ALA A 318 18.28 -12.83 6.98
C ALA A 318 19.15 -11.58 6.88
N VAL A 319 20.45 -11.77 7.13
CA VAL A 319 21.50 -10.79 6.84
C VAL A 319 22.49 -11.43 5.88
N GLN A 320 22.81 -10.74 4.79
CA GLN A 320 23.75 -11.21 3.78
C GLN A 320 24.86 -10.18 3.61
N ASN A 321 26.11 -10.63 3.72
CA ASN A 321 27.28 -9.81 3.39
C ASN A 321 27.64 -9.98 1.92
N SER A 322 28.21 -8.92 1.33
CA SER A 322 28.65 -8.88 -0.07
C SER A 322 27.50 -9.22 -1.03
N ILE A 323 26.39 -8.51 -0.89
CA ILE A 323 25.20 -8.74 -1.72
C ILE A 323 25.48 -8.43 -3.20
N GLY A 324 24.98 -9.29 -4.09
CA GLY A 324 25.16 -9.19 -5.54
C GLY A 324 24.16 -8.25 -6.24
N ILE A 325 23.89 -7.07 -5.65
CA ILE A 325 23.01 -6.07 -6.27
C ILE A 325 23.84 -5.21 -7.22
N SER A 326 23.31 -4.91 -8.41
CA SER A 326 24.00 -4.03 -9.34
C SER A 326 24.22 -2.64 -8.72
N GLY A 327 25.45 -2.16 -8.76
CA GLY A 327 25.88 -0.92 -8.10
C GLY A 327 26.35 -1.09 -6.65
N ALA A 328 26.17 -2.26 -6.03
CA ALA A 328 26.69 -2.54 -4.69
C ALA A 328 28.22 -2.40 -4.65
N GLN A 329 28.72 -1.89 -3.53
CA GLN A 329 30.15 -1.64 -3.30
C GLN A 329 30.71 -2.72 -2.37
N GLY A 330 31.81 -3.37 -2.75
CA GLY A 330 32.58 -4.29 -1.90
C GLY A 330 31.74 -5.15 -0.94
N ASN A 331 31.99 -5.01 0.37
CA ASN A 331 31.31 -5.75 1.43
C ASN A 331 29.98 -5.12 1.88
N SER A 332 29.14 -4.66 0.93
CA SER A 332 27.80 -4.16 1.23
C SER A 332 26.95 -5.22 1.96
N THR A 333 26.14 -4.81 2.92
CA THR A 333 25.32 -5.72 3.74
C THR A 333 23.84 -5.53 3.45
N GLY A 334 23.13 -6.60 3.11
CA GLY A 334 21.68 -6.62 2.93
C GLY A 334 20.96 -7.21 4.15
N TYR A 335 19.90 -6.54 4.58
CA TYR A 335 19.00 -6.94 5.64
C TYR A 335 17.63 -7.20 5.03
N TYR A 336 17.17 -8.45 5.12
CA TYR A 336 15.92 -8.90 4.53
C TYR A 336 14.85 -9.01 5.62
N TYR A 337 13.78 -8.25 5.49
CA TYR A 337 12.68 -8.16 6.44
C TYR A 337 11.38 -8.71 5.86
N VAL A 338 10.48 -9.14 6.74
CA VAL A 338 9.10 -9.52 6.41
C VAL A 338 8.15 -8.76 7.33
N ARG A 339 7.03 -8.26 6.79
CA ARG A 339 5.88 -7.77 7.57
C ARG A 339 4.59 -8.31 6.96
N TRP A 340 3.65 -8.69 7.80
CA TRP A 340 2.31 -9.13 7.37
C TRP A 340 1.39 -7.92 7.28
N GLU A 341 1.09 -7.53 6.05
CA GLU A 341 0.36 -6.31 5.76
C GLU A 341 -1.14 -6.54 5.83
N SER A 342 -1.83 -5.52 6.32
CA SER A 342 -3.29 -5.46 6.40
C SER A 342 -3.71 -4.03 6.07
N SER A 343 -5.01 -3.81 5.86
CA SER A 343 -5.53 -2.43 5.69
C SER A 343 -4.98 -1.50 6.77
N PRO A 344 -4.44 -0.31 6.41
CA PRO A 344 -4.50 0.33 5.09
C PRO A 344 -3.34 0.01 4.12
N ASN A 345 -2.42 -0.90 4.46
CA ASN A 345 -1.22 -1.21 3.67
C ASN A 345 -1.43 -2.32 2.61
N ALA A 346 -2.54 -3.06 2.72
CA ALA A 346 -2.97 -4.08 1.78
C ALA A 346 -4.50 -4.19 1.83
N ASN A 347 -5.11 -4.64 0.74
CA ASN A 347 -6.56 -4.82 0.70
C ASN A 347 -7.01 -6.07 1.47
N LEU A 348 -6.19 -7.13 1.46
CA LEU A 348 -6.40 -8.36 2.22
C LEU A 348 -5.60 -8.34 3.53
N PRO A 349 -6.11 -8.94 4.61
CA PRO A 349 -5.40 -9.01 5.88
C PRO A 349 -4.27 -10.04 5.83
N GLY A 350 -3.27 -9.83 6.70
CA GLY A 350 -2.22 -10.80 6.99
C GLY A 350 -1.41 -11.22 5.76
N THR A 351 -1.20 -10.33 4.79
CA THR A 351 -0.49 -10.66 3.55
C THR A 351 1.02 -10.38 3.73
N PRO A 352 1.88 -11.40 3.77
CA PRO A 352 3.32 -11.19 3.96
C PRO A 352 3.92 -10.41 2.80
N HIS A 353 4.78 -9.44 3.13
CA HIS A 353 5.58 -8.69 2.16
C HIS A 353 7.04 -8.67 2.58
N ASN A 354 7.91 -8.97 1.62
CA ASN A 354 9.36 -8.93 1.80
C ASN A 354 9.92 -7.53 1.51
N TYR A 355 10.86 -7.11 2.35
CA TYR A 355 11.59 -5.86 2.22
C TYR A 355 13.09 -6.10 2.28
N LEU A 356 13.82 -5.23 1.60
CA LEU A 356 15.28 -5.16 1.62
C LEU A 356 15.70 -3.77 2.10
N VAL A 357 16.58 -3.76 3.10
CA VAL A 357 17.42 -2.61 3.43
C VAL A 357 18.86 -3.01 3.14
N ALA A 358 19.57 -2.31 2.26
CA ALA A 358 21.00 -2.54 2.05
C ALA A 358 21.83 -1.34 2.47
N LEU A 359 22.91 -1.62 3.21
CA LEU A 359 23.87 -0.63 3.69
C LEU A 359 25.20 -0.76 2.94
N PRO A 360 25.78 0.37 2.49
CA PRO A 360 27.07 0.33 1.82
C PRO A 360 28.18 -0.08 2.81
N PRO A 361 29.42 -0.36 2.34
CA PRO A 361 30.53 -0.66 3.22
C PRO A 361 30.71 0.40 4.30
N SER A 362 31.11 -0.02 5.50
CA SER A 362 31.29 0.89 6.65
C SER A 362 32.24 2.06 6.35
N SER A 363 33.19 1.90 5.44
CA SER A 363 34.14 2.93 5.01
C SER A 363 33.50 4.14 4.33
N ILE A 364 32.27 4.02 3.82
CA ILE A 364 31.55 5.09 3.11
C ILE A 364 30.16 5.37 3.70
N ARG A 365 29.82 4.79 4.87
CA ARG A 365 28.52 5.02 5.51
C ARG A 365 28.42 6.45 6.01
N SER A 366 27.31 7.12 5.70
CA SER A 366 26.93 8.37 6.35
C SER A 366 26.33 8.10 7.73
N SER A 367 26.46 9.05 8.66
CA SER A 367 25.68 9.07 9.90
C SER A 367 24.21 9.43 9.67
N ASN A 368 23.88 9.98 8.50
CA ASN A 368 22.54 10.33 8.06
C ASN A 368 22.36 9.93 6.57
N PHE A 369 21.78 8.76 6.34
CA PHE A 369 21.78 8.11 5.02
C PHE A 369 20.88 8.83 4.01
N PRO A 370 21.41 9.28 2.85
CA PRO A 370 20.58 9.42 1.65
C PRO A 370 19.93 8.07 1.34
N VAL A 371 18.71 8.08 0.81
CA VAL A 371 17.96 6.85 0.52
C VAL A 371 17.74 6.71 -0.98
N ALA A 372 18.14 5.58 -1.53
CA ALA A 372 17.71 5.11 -2.84
C ALA A 372 16.54 4.14 -2.66
N LEU A 373 15.32 4.64 -2.85
CA LEU A 373 14.11 3.83 -2.86
C LEU A 373 13.93 3.22 -4.26
N MET A 374 14.07 1.91 -4.37
CA MET A 374 14.00 1.19 -5.64
C MET A 374 12.66 0.51 -5.85
N LEU A 375 12.16 0.63 -7.08
CA LEU A 375 10.97 -0.04 -7.58
C LEU A 375 11.39 -1.04 -8.67
N HIS A 376 11.17 -2.33 -8.42
CA HIS A 376 11.52 -3.39 -9.38
C HIS A 376 10.53 -3.46 -10.56
N CYS A 377 10.93 -4.12 -11.65
CA CYS A 377 10.04 -4.35 -12.79
C CYS A 377 8.97 -5.40 -12.48
N TRP A 378 8.00 -5.55 -13.38
CA TRP A 378 7.07 -6.67 -13.33
C TRP A 378 7.82 -7.99 -13.38
N GLY A 379 7.40 -8.98 -12.60
CA GLY A 379 8.02 -10.30 -12.66
C GLY A 379 9.36 -10.42 -11.91
N GLY A 380 10.12 -9.34 -11.74
CA GLY A 380 11.47 -9.36 -11.17
C GLY A 380 11.53 -9.07 -9.67
N SER A 381 12.76 -9.07 -9.14
CA SER A 381 13.10 -8.62 -7.79
C SER A 381 14.46 -7.89 -7.78
N MET A 382 14.80 -7.20 -6.70
CA MET A 382 16.13 -6.58 -6.55
C MET A 382 17.27 -7.60 -6.45
N THR A 383 16.96 -8.86 -6.10
CA THR A 383 17.95 -9.94 -5.95
C THR A 383 18.22 -10.69 -7.26
N SER A 384 17.39 -10.51 -8.28
CA SER A 384 17.47 -11.18 -9.60
C SER A 384 18.02 -10.26 -10.72
N GLY A 385 18.62 -9.11 -10.36
CA GLY A 385 19.29 -8.21 -11.32
C GLY A 385 18.40 -7.14 -11.96
N TYR A 386 17.16 -6.96 -11.51
CA TYR A 386 16.20 -6.00 -12.10
C TYR A 386 16.22 -4.59 -11.48
N GLY A 387 17.33 -4.18 -10.87
CA GLY A 387 17.46 -2.86 -10.27
C GLY A 387 18.91 -2.44 -10.08
N TRP A 388 19.09 -1.17 -9.73
CA TRP A 388 20.41 -0.59 -9.49
C TRP A 388 20.42 0.19 -8.19
N TRP A 389 21.49 0.05 -7.42
CA TRP A 389 21.71 0.85 -6.23
C TRP A 389 22.34 2.19 -6.60
N TYR A 390 21.49 3.19 -6.77
CA TYR A 390 21.94 4.55 -7.08
C TYR A 390 22.67 5.16 -5.90
N ARG A 391 23.81 5.83 -6.16
CA ARG A 391 24.63 6.54 -5.16
C ARG A 391 25.14 5.64 -4.02
N ALA A 392 25.36 4.36 -4.27
CA ALA A 392 25.89 3.43 -3.26
C ALA A 392 27.32 3.81 -2.85
N ASP A 393 28.13 4.24 -3.82
CA ASP A 393 29.48 4.81 -3.69
C ASP A 393 29.50 6.13 -2.93
N GLU A 394 28.41 6.88 -2.94
CA GLU A 394 28.23 8.11 -2.17
C GLU A 394 27.59 7.86 -0.77
N GLY A 395 27.51 6.61 -0.35
CA GLY A 395 27.06 6.24 0.99
C GLY A 395 25.54 6.18 1.17
N SER A 396 24.75 6.12 0.08
CA SER A 396 23.30 5.95 0.19
C SER A 396 22.91 4.55 0.69
N MET A 397 21.80 4.48 1.41
CA MET A 397 21.12 3.24 1.75
C MET A 397 20.11 2.87 0.67
N LEU A 398 20.06 1.60 0.31
CA LEU A 398 19.02 1.05 -0.56
C LEU A 398 17.82 0.63 0.29
N VAL A 399 16.61 1.00 -0.12
CA VAL A 399 15.36 0.45 0.41
C VAL A 399 14.53 -0.05 -0.76
N SER A 400 13.94 -1.23 -0.64
CA SER A 400 13.06 -1.78 -1.67
C SER A 400 12.09 -2.77 -1.05
N THR A 401 10.89 -2.88 -1.60
CA THR A 401 10.14 -4.14 -1.50
C THR A 401 10.76 -5.13 -2.49
N ILE A 402 10.66 -6.42 -2.21
CA ILE A 402 11.17 -7.48 -3.10
C ILE A 402 10.09 -8.54 -3.35
N GLN A 403 8.83 -8.17 -3.12
CA GLN A 403 7.65 -9.03 -3.29
C GLN A 403 7.05 -8.86 -4.69
N ASN A 404 6.59 -9.95 -5.29
CA ASN A 404 5.82 -9.95 -6.55
C ASN A 404 4.55 -10.77 -6.30
N PRO A 405 3.37 -10.53 -6.91
CA PRO A 405 2.92 -9.47 -7.83
C PRO A 405 2.15 -8.30 -7.21
N TYR A 406 2.12 -8.19 -5.87
CA TYR A 406 1.30 -7.18 -5.17
C TYR A 406 1.91 -5.77 -5.12
N ASP A 407 3.11 -5.58 -5.67
CA ASP A 407 3.74 -4.26 -5.80
C ASP A 407 3.33 -3.61 -7.13
N TRP A 408 2.04 -3.26 -7.24
CA TRP A 408 1.57 -2.40 -8.31
C TRP A 408 1.89 -0.95 -7.94
N TRP A 409 3.00 -0.42 -8.45
CA TRP A 409 3.56 0.89 -8.10
C TRP A 409 2.69 2.13 -8.41
N THR A 410 1.43 1.91 -8.79
CA THR A 410 0.36 2.92 -8.92
C THR A 410 -0.76 2.62 -7.93
N ALA A 411 -1.77 1.83 -8.27
CA ALA A 411 -2.85 1.50 -7.35
C ALA A 411 -3.59 0.23 -7.81
N TYR A 412 -4.40 -0.36 -6.93
CA TYR A 412 -5.31 -1.43 -7.34
C TYR A 412 -6.60 -1.37 -6.54
N HIS A 413 -7.65 -1.97 -7.11
CA HIS A 413 -8.99 -1.96 -6.54
C HIS A 413 -9.03 -2.68 -5.18
N GLU A 414 -9.66 -2.09 -4.17
CA GLU A 414 -9.72 -2.68 -2.81
C GLU A 414 -10.44 -4.04 -2.79
N ASN A 415 -11.41 -4.22 -3.68
CA ASN A 415 -12.15 -5.49 -3.84
C ASN A 415 -11.41 -6.52 -4.74
N HIS A 416 -10.17 -6.26 -5.17
CA HIS A 416 -9.36 -7.20 -5.94
C HIS A 416 -9.12 -8.50 -5.14
N GLY A 417 -9.28 -9.65 -5.78
CA GLY A 417 -9.17 -10.96 -5.11
C GLY A 417 -10.32 -11.31 -4.14
N THR A 418 -11.41 -10.53 -4.10
CA THR A 418 -12.60 -10.82 -3.28
C THR A 418 -13.82 -11.13 -4.15
N PHE A 419 -14.97 -11.45 -3.53
CA PHE A 419 -16.27 -11.53 -4.22
C PHE A 419 -17.09 -10.23 -4.19
N LYS A 420 -16.61 -9.18 -3.53
CA LYS A 420 -17.26 -7.86 -3.57
C LYS A 420 -17.23 -7.30 -4.99
N SER A 421 -18.29 -6.59 -5.38
CA SER A 421 -18.31 -5.87 -6.66
C SER A 421 -17.32 -4.72 -6.65
N TRP A 422 -16.72 -4.43 -7.80
CA TRP A 422 -15.92 -3.23 -7.99
C TRP A 422 -16.73 -1.93 -7.94
N ASN A 423 -18.06 -1.98 -8.11
CA ASN A 423 -18.91 -0.81 -7.89
C ASN A 423 -19.03 -0.43 -6.39
N ASP A 424 -18.69 -1.35 -5.48
CA ASP A 424 -18.79 -1.16 -4.03
C ASP A 424 -17.44 -0.78 -3.40
N GLY A 425 -16.58 -0.12 -4.18
CA GLY A 425 -15.26 0.27 -3.72
C GLY A 425 -14.54 1.21 -4.67
N THR A 426 -13.27 1.42 -4.38
CA THR A 426 -12.37 2.36 -5.05
C THR A 426 -11.02 1.71 -5.29
N VAL A 427 -10.27 2.30 -6.21
CA VAL A 427 -8.86 2.01 -6.45
C VAL A 427 -8.01 2.78 -5.44
N GLN A 428 -7.12 2.07 -4.74
CA GLN A 428 -6.37 2.61 -3.60
C GLN A 428 -4.85 2.37 -3.79
N PRO A 429 -3.99 3.30 -3.32
CA PRO A 429 -2.54 3.24 -3.47
C PRO A 429 -1.88 2.38 -2.38
N PHE A 430 -2.33 1.13 -2.20
CA PHE A 430 -1.84 0.25 -1.13
C PHE A 430 -0.33 0.06 -1.15
N THR A 431 0.28 -0.09 -2.33
CA THR A 431 1.72 -0.25 -2.49
C THR A 431 2.49 0.97 -1.96
N GLN A 432 2.06 2.19 -2.27
CA GLN A 432 2.69 3.41 -1.76
C GLN A 432 2.50 3.55 -0.27
N ILE A 433 1.29 3.29 0.23
CA ILE A 433 0.99 3.37 1.68
C ILE A 433 1.93 2.43 2.43
N ARG A 434 2.05 1.20 1.95
CA ARG A 434 2.93 0.17 2.51
C ARG A 434 4.41 0.56 2.45
N THR A 435 4.90 0.96 1.28
CA THR A 435 6.31 1.36 1.09
C THR A 435 6.66 2.56 1.95
N LEU A 436 5.81 3.58 2.02
CA LEU A 436 6.02 4.74 2.88
C LEU A 436 5.87 4.40 4.36
N SER A 437 4.97 3.49 4.74
CA SER A 437 4.89 2.98 6.12
C SER A 437 6.19 2.28 6.50
N PHE A 438 6.73 1.39 5.66
CA PHE A 438 8.00 0.75 5.95
C PHE A 438 9.14 1.78 6.03
N LEU A 439 9.20 2.75 5.13
CA LEU A 439 10.23 3.80 5.14
C LEU A 439 10.14 4.72 6.37
N HIS A 440 8.95 5.24 6.69
CA HIS A 440 8.75 6.24 7.74
C HIS A 440 8.57 5.64 9.13
N ASP A 441 7.85 4.52 9.25
CA ASP A 441 7.51 3.92 10.54
C ASP A 441 8.58 2.94 11.03
N PHE A 442 9.32 2.31 10.11
CA PHE A 442 10.36 1.34 10.46
C PHE A 442 11.75 1.85 10.12
N VAL A 443 12.05 2.11 8.84
CA VAL A 443 13.41 2.45 8.41
C VAL A 443 13.89 3.72 9.08
N LYS A 444 13.11 4.79 9.11
CA LYS A 444 13.50 6.05 9.77
C LYS A 444 13.74 5.90 11.28
N GLU A 445 13.02 5.01 11.95
CA GLU A 445 13.16 4.76 13.39
C GLU A 445 14.37 3.86 13.71
N HIS A 446 14.74 2.97 12.79
CA HIS A 446 15.83 1.98 12.96
C HIS A 446 17.16 2.41 12.31
N TYR A 447 17.09 3.25 11.28
CA TYR A 447 18.20 3.74 10.48
C TYR A 447 18.07 5.27 10.36
N SER A 448 19.10 6.02 10.76
CA SER A 448 19.12 7.48 10.61
C SER A 448 19.14 7.87 9.14
N ILE A 449 18.00 8.31 8.58
CA ILE A 449 17.86 8.70 7.17
C ILE A 449 17.71 10.21 6.97
N ASP A 450 18.28 10.70 5.87
CA ASP A 450 18.12 12.07 5.40
C ASP A 450 16.89 12.17 4.51
N THR A 451 15.77 12.63 5.09
CA THR A 451 14.52 12.78 4.36
C THR A 451 14.57 13.86 3.28
N ASN A 452 15.59 14.73 3.23
CA ASN A 452 15.75 15.67 2.13
C ASN A 452 16.40 15.04 0.89
N ARG A 453 16.98 13.85 1.01
CA ARG A 453 17.73 13.15 -0.05
C ARG A 453 17.20 11.73 -0.24
N ILE A 454 15.90 11.64 -0.52
CA ILE A 454 15.26 10.40 -0.95
C ILE A 454 15.11 10.45 -2.48
N LEU A 455 15.77 9.51 -3.13
CA LEU A 455 15.68 9.25 -4.56
C LEU A 455 14.72 8.08 -4.80
N LEU A 456 13.82 8.22 -5.77
CA LEU A 456 12.97 7.12 -6.23
C LEU A 456 13.43 6.67 -7.61
N ALA A 457 13.65 5.39 -7.83
CA ALA A 457 14.07 4.91 -9.15
C ALA A 457 13.46 3.56 -9.50
N GLY A 458 13.28 3.33 -10.80
CA GLY A 458 12.78 2.04 -11.27
C GLY A 458 12.86 1.85 -12.78
N LEU A 459 12.64 0.59 -13.18
CA LEU A 459 12.66 0.11 -14.56
C LEU A 459 11.32 -0.50 -14.96
N SER A 460 10.86 -0.22 -16.19
CA SER A 460 9.64 -0.80 -16.76
C SER A 460 8.43 -0.52 -15.85
N MET A 461 7.82 -1.51 -15.20
CA MET A 461 6.79 -1.26 -14.18
C MET A 461 7.29 -0.36 -13.05
N GLY A 462 8.50 -0.60 -12.53
CA GLY A 462 9.13 0.25 -11.52
C GLY A 462 9.40 1.66 -12.05
N GLY A 463 9.72 1.79 -13.34
CA GLY A 463 9.86 3.08 -14.01
C GLY A 463 8.53 3.81 -14.12
N SER A 464 7.45 3.06 -14.36
CA SER A 464 6.07 3.55 -14.37
C SER A 464 5.68 4.11 -13.00
N GLY A 465 6.03 3.39 -11.92
CA GLY A 465 5.91 3.87 -10.55
C GLY A 465 6.75 5.12 -10.28
N ALA A 466 8.04 5.08 -10.63
CA ALA A 466 8.96 6.20 -10.44
C ALA A 466 8.47 7.46 -11.16
N SER A 467 7.84 7.30 -12.31
CA SER A 467 7.20 8.40 -13.01
C SER A 467 5.88 8.84 -12.37
N MET A 468 4.87 7.97 -12.36
CA MET A 468 3.50 8.35 -12.03
C MET A 468 3.36 8.67 -10.53
N TRP A 469 3.89 7.82 -9.65
CA TRP A 469 3.89 8.10 -8.22
C TRP A 469 4.91 9.19 -7.86
N GLY A 470 6.12 9.11 -8.41
CA GLY A 470 7.18 10.06 -8.11
C GLY A 470 6.82 11.52 -8.41
N LEU A 471 6.25 11.81 -9.58
CA LEU A 471 5.85 13.18 -9.96
C LEU A 471 4.86 13.81 -8.98
N ARG A 472 3.95 13.01 -8.41
CA ARG A 472 2.93 13.44 -7.43
C ARG A 472 3.48 13.57 -6.01
N SER A 473 4.78 13.33 -5.83
CA SER A 473 5.42 13.14 -4.52
C SER A 473 6.64 14.05 -4.34
N GLY A 474 6.60 15.27 -4.90
CA GLY A 474 7.70 16.25 -4.83
C GLY A 474 8.04 16.74 -3.43
N HIS A 475 7.16 16.49 -2.45
CA HIS A 475 7.39 16.71 -1.01
C HIS A 475 8.10 15.54 -0.32
N ILE A 476 8.27 14.40 -1.00
CA ILE A 476 8.97 13.20 -0.47
C ILE A 476 10.27 12.97 -1.24
N PHE A 477 10.23 13.04 -2.57
CA PHE A 477 11.38 12.74 -3.43
C PHE A 477 12.02 14.01 -3.99
N SER A 478 13.35 14.08 -3.88
CA SER A 478 14.12 15.17 -4.50
C SER A 478 14.48 14.86 -5.96
N HIS A 479 14.66 13.58 -6.28
CA HIS A 479 15.02 13.09 -7.61
C HIS A 479 14.27 11.79 -7.91
N ILE A 480 13.77 11.67 -9.14
CA ILE A 480 13.16 10.44 -9.65
C ILE A 480 13.86 9.99 -10.94
N ILE A 481 14.08 8.68 -11.07
CA ILE A 481 14.67 8.07 -12.25
C ILE A 481 13.71 7.01 -12.82
N SER A 482 13.21 7.25 -14.04
CA SER A 482 12.25 6.37 -14.71
C SER A 482 12.84 5.81 -16.00
N TRP A 483 13.14 4.51 -16.01
CA TRP A 483 13.62 3.81 -17.21
C TRP A 483 12.46 3.09 -17.90
N VAL A 484 12.18 3.44 -19.16
CA VAL A 484 11.10 2.86 -20.00
C VAL A 484 9.78 2.70 -19.24
N GLY A 485 9.44 3.72 -18.46
CA GLY A 485 8.20 3.77 -17.68
C GLY A 485 6.99 4.11 -18.55
N VAL A 486 5.82 3.62 -18.16
CA VAL A 486 4.53 4.14 -18.60
C VAL A 486 4.26 5.46 -17.85
N HIS A 487 3.86 6.49 -18.59
CA HIS A 487 3.48 7.79 -18.04
C HIS A 487 1.97 8.07 -18.16
N ILE A 488 1.32 7.41 -19.12
CA ILE A 488 -0.13 7.52 -19.37
C ILE A 488 -0.66 6.11 -19.65
N ALA A 489 -1.30 5.51 -18.64
CA ALA A 489 -1.70 4.10 -18.69
C ALA A 489 -2.73 3.77 -19.78
N ARG A 490 -3.60 4.72 -20.18
CA ARG A 490 -4.57 4.50 -21.28
C ARG A 490 -3.91 4.39 -22.66
N GLU A 491 -2.69 4.89 -22.81
CA GLU A 491 -2.02 5.02 -24.11
C GLU A 491 -0.88 4.02 -24.34
N THR A 492 -0.60 3.14 -23.36
CA THR A 492 0.40 2.08 -23.55
C THR A 492 -0.17 0.93 -24.39
N PRO A 493 0.44 0.58 -25.54
CA PRO A 493 -0.10 -0.46 -26.41
C PRO A 493 -0.06 -1.87 -25.81
N GLY A 494 1.05 -2.23 -25.16
CA GLY A 494 1.29 -3.58 -24.66
C GLY A 494 0.81 -3.84 -23.24
N TYR A 495 0.54 -2.77 -22.45
CA TYR A 495 0.28 -2.91 -21.02
C TYR A 495 -1.07 -2.35 -20.55
N TYR A 496 -1.92 -1.82 -21.44
CA TYR A 496 -3.27 -1.37 -21.09
C TYR A 496 -4.06 -2.43 -20.30
N GLY A 497 -4.01 -3.69 -20.75
CA GLY A 497 -4.68 -4.83 -20.12
C GLY A 497 -4.28 -5.04 -18.65
N SER A 498 -3.01 -4.76 -18.32
CA SER A 498 -2.48 -4.92 -16.96
C SER A 498 -2.91 -3.79 -16.03
N TYR A 499 -3.05 -2.56 -16.53
CA TYR A 499 -3.64 -1.47 -15.74
C TYR A 499 -5.14 -1.65 -15.57
N SER A 500 -5.85 -2.06 -16.61
CA SER A 500 -7.29 -2.30 -16.54
C SER A 500 -7.67 -3.49 -15.64
N SER A 501 -6.79 -4.47 -15.43
CA SER A 501 -7.01 -5.50 -14.42
C SER A 501 -6.89 -5.00 -12.98
N MET A 502 -6.21 -3.87 -12.75
CA MET A 502 -6.01 -3.26 -11.42
C MET A 502 -6.95 -2.07 -11.16
N PHE A 503 -7.22 -1.28 -12.19
CA PHE A 503 -8.02 -0.05 -12.17
C PHE A 503 -9.48 -0.28 -12.57
N GLY A 504 -9.75 -1.34 -13.33
CA GLY A 504 -11.01 -1.55 -14.02
C GLY A 504 -10.92 -1.01 -15.43
N ASP A 505 -11.76 -1.51 -16.34
CA ASP A 505 -11.79 -0.99 -17.71
C ASP A 505 -12.09 0.52 -17.72
N THR A 506 -11.54 1.23 -18.70
CA THR A 506 -11.70 2.69 -18.82
C THR A 506 -13.14 3.16 -18.89
N SER A 507 -14.07 2.34 -19.40
CA SER A 507 -15.51 2.62 -19.44
C SER A 507 -16.21 2.50 -18.07
N TRP A 508 -15.54 1.96 -17.06
CA TRP A 508 -16.15 1.71 -15.75
C TRP A 508 -16.10 2.94 -14.85
N HIS A 509 -15.19 3.89 -15.12
CA HIS A 509 -14.99 5.10 -14.32
C HIS A 509 -14.81 4.80 -12.82
N CYS A 510 -13.98 3.80 -12.50
CA CYS A 510 -13.70 3.46 -11.11
C CYS A 510 -13.06 4.65 -10.38
N GLY A 511 -13.58 4.96 -9.19
CA GLY A 511 -13.08 6.04 -8.36
C GLY A 511 -11.72 5.71 -7.73
N TYR A 512 -10.90 6.73 -7.53
CA TYR A 512 -9.64 6.67 -6.79
C TYR A 512 -9.78 7.34 -5.43
N SER A 513 -9.21 6.72 -4.40
CA SER A 513 -9.04 7.33 -3.07
C SER A 513 -7.60 7.15 -2.60
N ASN A 514 -7.11 8.08 -1.80
CA ASN A 514 -5.76 8.04 -1.24
C ASN A 514 -5.72 8.26 0.28
N GLU A 515 -6.80 7.96 1.00
CA GLU A 515 -6.90 8.27 2.43
C GLU A 515 -5.70 7.80 3.26
N GLY A 516 -5.17 6.60 2.97
CA GLY A 516 -3.99 6.07 3.65
C GLY A 516 -2.70 6.87 3.40
N LEU A 517 -2.64 7.67 2.33
CA LEU A 517 -1.51 8.55 2.01
C LEU A 517 -1.58 9.91 2.70
N ILE A 518 -2.73 10.34 3.20
CA ILE A 518 -2.90 11.66 3.84
C ILE A 518 -1.89 11.86 4.99
N ARG A 519 -1.62 10.80 5.75
CA ARG A 519 -0.65 10.82 6.86
C ARG A 519 0.80 11.07 6.43
N PHE A 520 1.11 10.91 5.14
CA PHE A 520 2.40 11.19 4.53
C PHE A 520 2.41 12.54 3.77
N GLY A 521 1.45 13.42 4.05
CA GLY A 521 1.41 14.78 3.50
C GLY A 521 0.73 14.91 2.13
N TYR A 522 0.09 13.86 1.62
CA TYR A 522 -0.68 13.96 0.37
C TYR A 522 -1.99 14.74 0.57
N PRO A 523 -2.49 15.43 -0.48
CA PRO A 523 -3.84 15.97 -0.46
C PRO A 523 -4.86 14.83 -0.29
N ALA A 524 -5.93 15.09 0.45
CA ALA A 524 -7.00 14.11 0.63
C ALA A 524 -7.82 13.98 -0.66
N ILE A 525 -7.97 12.74 -1.12
CA ILE A 525 -8.91 12.30 -2.15
C ILE A 525 -9.69 11.15 -1.54
N ARG A 526 -10.98 11.37 -1.36
CA ARG A 526 -11.92 10.42 -0.75
C ARG A 526 -12.88 9.86 -1.79
N PRO A 527 -13.55 8.73 -1.49
CA PRO A 527 -14.53 8.16 -2.41
C PRO A 527 -15.59 9.17 -2.91
N GLU A 528 -16.04 10.08 -2.05
CA GLU A 528 -17.02 11.11 -2.42
C GLU A 528 -16.51 12.19 -3.40
N ASP A 529 -15.19 12.33 -3.58
CA ASP A 529 -14.61 13.31 -4.51
C ASP A 529 -14.74 12.86 -5.98
N ASN A 530 -15.10 11.60 -6.21
CA ASN A 530 -15.39 11.02 -7.54
C ASN A 530 -14.27 11.26 -8.58
N VAL A 531 -13.02 11.17 -8.14
CA VAL A 531 -11.85 11.25 -9.02
C VAL A 531 -11.69 9.95 -9.79
N ASP A 532 -11.73 10.00 -11.12
CA ASP A 532 -11.47 8.84 -11.97
C ASP A 532 -10.01 8.39 -11.84
N VAL A 533 -9.79 7.09 -11.58
CA VAL A 533 -8.45 6.54 -11.33
C VAL A 533 -7.50 6.72 -12.51
N TRP A 534 -7.99 6.57 -13.73
CA TRP A 534 -7.15 6.64 -14.92
C TRP A 534 -6.77 8.09 -15.21
N ASP A 535 -7.66 9.04 -14.94
CA ASP A 535 -7.36 10.47 -15.02
C ASP A 535 -6.37 10.90 -13.94
N TYR A 536 -6.50 10.38 -12.72
CA TYR A 536 -5.57 10.66 -11.63
C TYR A 536 -4.14 10.21 -11.98
N TRP A 537 -3.98 9.05 -12.62
CA TRP A 537 -2.67 8.49 -12.97
C TRP A 537 -2.15 8.91 -14.36
N ASP A 538 -2.87 9.75 -15.10
CA ASP A 538 -2.40 10.37 -16.32
C ASP A 538 -1.45 11.55 -16.01
N ASN A 539 -0.17 11.43 -16.35
CA ASN A 539 0.79 12.50 -16.08
C ASN A 539 0.54 13.78 -16.88
N GLU A 540 0.11 13.68 -18.14
CA GLU A 540 -0.16 14.88 -18.94
C GLU A 540 -1.29 15.68 -18.29
N LYS A 541 -2.40 15.01 -17.98
CA LYS A 541 -3.55 15.64 -17.33
C LYS A 541 -3.17 16.22 -15.98
N TRP A 542 -2.52 15.41 -15.13
CA TRP A 542 -2.17 15.84 -13.77
C TRP A 542 -1.22 17.04 -13.76
N LEU A 543 -0.17 17.05 -14.59
CA LEU A 543 0.78 18.17 -14.65
C LEU A 543 0.10 19.46 -15.10
N ARG A 544 -0.76 19.39 -16.12
CA ARG A 544 -1.49 20.56 -16.64
C ARG A 544 -2.54 21.09 -15.66
N ASP A 545 -3.17 20.21 -14.88
CA ASP A 545 -4.12 20.58 -13.84
C ASP A 545 -3.40 21.11 -12.57
N ASN A 546 -2.13 20.77 -12.37
CA ASN A 546 -1.34 21.12 -11.18
C ASN A 546 -0.01 21.85 -11.49
N PRO A 547 0.01 22.90 -12.33
CA PRO A 547 1.26 23.49 -12.83
C PRO A 547 2.08 24.20 -11.73
N LYS A 548 1.44 24.56 -10.62
CA LYS A 548 2.07 25.19 -9.46
C LYS A 548 2.71 24.18 -8.51
N VAL A 549 2.35 22.90 -8.59
CA VAL A 549 2.86 21.89 -7.68
C VAL A 549 4.33 21.62 -7.97
N GLU A 550 5.17 21.65 -6.94
CA GLU A 550 6.57 21.28 -7.05
C GLU A 550 6.71 19.76 -7.23
N THR A 551 7.43 19.38 -8.27
CA THR A 551 7.75 17.98 -8.59
C THR A 551 9.23 17.70 -8.30
N PRO A 552 9.63 16.42 -8.13
CA PRO A 552 11.04 16.05 -8.12
C PRO A 552 11.72 16.42 -9.44
N TRP A 553 13.06 16.45 -9.45
CA TRP A 553 13.78 16.36 -10.72
C TRP A 553 13.48 15.01 -11.37
N MET A 554 13.01 14.98 -12.61
CA MET A 554 12.71 13.74 -13.33
C MET A 554 13.76 13.44 -14.39
N SER A 555 14.56 12.40 -14.17
CA SER A 555 15.42 11.82 -15.21
C SER A 555 14.72 10.62 -15.83
N HIS A 556 14.34 10.69 -17.10
CA HIS A 556 13.62 9.58 -17.74
C HIS A 556 14.04 9.30 -19.18
N ALA A 557 13.70 8.10 -19.65
CA ALA A 557 13.92 7.70 -21.03
C ALA A 557 12.91 6.66 -21.51
N ASN A 558 12.65 6.71 -22.81
CA ASN A 558 11.83 5.72 -23.52
C ASN A 558 12.46 5.46 -24.90
N GLY A 559 12.53 4.19 -25.29
CA GLY A 559 12.93 3.83 -26.64
C GLY A 559 11.83 4.22 -27.62
N LYS A 560 12.17 4.92 -28.71
CA LYS A 560 11.14 5.38 -29.66
C LYS A 560 10.51 4.24 -30.45
N ASN A 561 11.22 3.12 -30.53
CA ASN A 561 10.81 1.85 -31.11
C ASN A 561 10.29 0.84 -30.06
N ASP A 562 10.01 1.28 -28.82
CA ASP A 562 9.36 0.42 -27.82
C ASP A 562 7.87 0.25 -28.14
N GLY A 563 7.53 -0.88 -28.76
CA GLY A 563 6.14 -1.24 -29.09
C GLY A 563 5.27 -1.61 -27.89
N GLY A 564 5.85 -1.92 -26.73
CA GLY A 564 5.11 -2.27 -25.52
C GLY A 564 4.66 -1.03 -24.75
N ILE A 565 5.61 -0.14 -24.45
CA ILE A 565 5.34 1.10 -23.70
C ILE A 565 4.72 2.18 -24.61
N GLY A 566 5.22 2.30 -25.84
CA GLY A 566 4.73 3.27 -26.83
C GLY A 566 5.35 4.67 -26.69
N TRP A 567 5.66 5.30 -27.83
CA TRP A 567 6.23 6.65 -27.92
C TRP A 567 5.27 7.80 -27.59
N PRO A 568 3.99 7.82 -28.06
CA PRO A 568 3.14 9.00 -27.92
C PRO A 568 2.96 9.49 -26.48
N GLN A 569 2.82 8.55 -25.53
CA GLN A 569 2.70 8.86 -24.12
C GLN A 569 3.98 9.45 -23.50
N ALA A 570 5.17 9.02 -23.96
CA ALA A 570 6.44 9.59 -23.53
C ALA A 570 6.58 11.03 -24.03
N TRP A 571 6.23 11.27 -25.30
CA TRP A 571 6.18 12.62 -25.86
C TRP A 571 5.22 13.53 -25.08
N LYS A 572 3.99 13.09 -24.78
CA LYS A 572 3.00 13.85 -24.00
C LYS A 572 3.50 14.18 -22.59
N ASN A 573 4.11 13.21 -21.90
CA ASN A 573 4.71 13.42 -20.59
C ASN A 573 5.84 14.47 -20.65
N THR A 574 6.81 14.33 -21.56
CA THR A 574 7.90 15.29 -21.69
C THR A 574 7.41 16.67 -22.11
N ARG A 575 6.43 16.74 -23.02
CA ARG A 575 5.85 18.01 -23.48
C ARG A 575 5.11 18.72 -22.35
N SER A 576 4.34 18.00 -21.55
CA SER A 576 3.66 18.58 -20.38
C SER A 576 4.67 19.11 -19.36
N LEU A 577 5.77 18.40 -19.07
CA LEU A 577 6.86 18.92 -18.21
C LEU A 577 7.46 20.23 -18.74
N ILE A 578 7.67 20.34 -20.07
CA ILE A 578 8.14 21.57 -20.73
C ILE A 578 7.12 22.71 -20.59
N ASP A 579 5.85 22.42 -20.86
CA ASP A 579 4.77 23.41 -20.85
C ASP A 579 4.52 23.95 -19.43
N THR A 580 4.62 23.08 -18.42
CA THR A 580 4.37 23.42 -17.01
C THR A 580 5.62 23.84 -16.25
N LYS A 581 6.77 23.93 -16.93
CA LYS A 581 8.07 24.34 -16.38
C LYS A 581 8.52 23.47 -15.20
N CYS A 582 8.22 22.17 -15.25
CA CYS A 582 8.63 21.21 -14.23
C CYS A 582 10.07 20.73 -14.47
N PRO A 583 10.80 20.29 -13.44
CA PRO A 583 12.22 19.95 -13.56
C PRO A 583 12.43 18.57 -14.15
N TYR A 584 13.19 18.48 -15.25
CA TYR A 584 13.37 17.21 -15.94
C TYR A 584 14.62 17.20 -16.84
N ASN A 585 15.04 15.99 -17.18
CA ASN A 585 15.83 15.70 -18.37
C ASN A 585 15.33 14.41 -19.02
N PHE A 586 15.29 14.39 -20.35
CA PHE A 586 14.77 13.26 -21.13
C PHE A 586 15.79 12.81 -22.17
N SER A 587 15.98 11.51 -22.32
CA SER A 587 16.76 10.90 -23.40
C SER A 587 15.97 9.83 -24.13
N TRP A 588 16.21 9.68 -25.43
CA TRP A 588 15.61 8.62 -26.24
C TRP A 588 16.57 8.08 -27.27
N GLY A 589 16.27 6.87 -27.75
CA GLY A 589 17.06 6.17 -28.74
C GLY A 589 16.27 5.03 -29.37
N GLN A 590 17.01 4.14 -30.02
CA GLN A 590 16.50 2.94 -30.69
C GLN A 590 16.63 1.68 -29.82
N GLY A 591 16.84 1.83 -28.51
CA GLY A 591 17.03 0.71 -27.58
C GLY A 591 15.75 -0.06 -27.24
N GLY A 592 14.58 0.34 -27.77
CA GLY A 592 13.29 -0.25 -27.44
C GLY A 592 13.05 -0.27 -25.93
N HIS A 593 12.61 -1.42 -25.42
CA HIS A 593 12.38 -1.64 -23.98
C HIS A 593 13.67 -1.70 -23.14
N GLY A 594 14.85 -1.64 -23.77
CA GLY A 594 16.15 -1.57 -23.11
C GLY A 594 16.70 -0.15 -22.92
N GLU A 595 15.99 0.88 -23.37
CA GLU A 595 16.45 2.27 -23.29
C GLU A 595 16.70 2.70 -21.83
N ARG A 596 17.79 3.44 -21.60
CA ARG A 596 18.20 3.87 -20.25
C ARG A 596 18.14 5.37 -20.13
N ALA A 597 17.69 5.87 -18.98
CA ALA A 597 17.74 7.30 -18.70
C ALA A 597 19.19 7.71 -18.48
N GLN A 598 19.67 8.63 -19.32
CA GLN A 598 20.94 9.27 -19.10
C GLN A 598 20.74 10.42 -18.13
N LEU A 599 21.46 10.38 -17.02
CA LEU A 599 21.50 11.47 -16.05
C LEU A 599 22.34 12.63 -16.60
N ILE A 600 22.36 13.73 -15.85
CA ILE A 600 23.30 14.83 -16.09
C ILE A 600 24.73 14.27 -16.01
N ASP A 601 25.65 14.82 -16.81
CA ASP A 601 26.99 14.25 -17.11
C ASP A 601 26.99 13.02 -18.03
N GLY A 602 25.83 12.54 -18.49
CA GLY A 602 25.70 11.56 -19.57
C GLY A 602 25.89 10.10 -19.16
N THR A 603 26.04 9.82 -17.87
CA THR A 603 26.03 8.46 -17.33
C THR A 603 24.59 8.05 -16.99
N ASP A 604 24.31 6.74 -16.91
CA ASP A 604 23.01 6.26 -16.46
C ASP A 604 22.93 6.06 -14.93
N ARG A 605 24.03 6.34 -14.18
CA ARG A 605 24.17 6.00 -12.75
C ARG A 605 24.47 7.16 -11.81
N VAL A 606 25.23 8.14 -12.29
CA VAL A 606 25.70 9.28 -11.50
C VAL A 606 25.29 10.57 -12.20
N SER A 607 24.50 11.40 -11.52
CA SER A 607 24.07 12.71 -12.02
C SER A 607 25.12 13.81 -11.84
N GLY A 608 26.06 13.60 -10.91
CA GLY A 608 27.00 14.63 -10.47
C GLY A 608 26.34 15.80 -9.73
N LEU A 609 25.08 15.64 -9.30
CA LEU A 609 24.27 16.65 -8.61
C LEU A 609 23.58 16.06 -7.38
N ASP A 610 23.58 16.81 -6.29
CA ASP A 610 22.96 16.42 -5.03
C ASP A 610 21.58 17.09 -4.87
N PHE A 611 20.55 16.48 -5.45
CA PHE A 611 19.18 16.99 -5.38
C PHE A 611 18.63 16.90 -3.95
N ARG A 612 18.06 18.00 -3.45
CA ARG A 612 17.50 18.09 -2.09
C ARG A 612 16.10 18.70 -2.06
N LEU A 613 15.27 18.27 -1.10
CA LEU A 613 13.93 18.85 -0.92
C LEU A 613 13.97 20.30 -0.45
N ASN A 614 14.92 20.64 0.42
CA ASN A 614 15.08 21.94 1.07
C ASN A 614 15.95 22.91 0.27
N GLN A 615 15.98 22.77 -1.06
CA GLN A 615 16.80 23.59 -1.93
C GLN A 615 16.10 23.84 -3.26
N SER A 616 16.13 25.10 -3.73
CA SER A 616 15.63 25.46 -5.07
C SER A 616 16.51 24.89 -6.18
N LEU A 617 15.93 24.73 -7.37
CA LEU A 617 16.63 24.21 -8.53
C LEU A 617 16.26 24.99 -9.81
N PRO A 618 17.12 24.98 -10.84
CA PRO A 618 16.83 25.63 -12.11
C PRO A 618 16.07 24.68 -13.04
N VAL A 619 15.08 25.18 -13.79
CA VAL A 619 14.44 24.44 -14.88
C VAL A 619 14.73 25.14 -16.19
N PHE A 620 15.23 24.39 -17.17
CA PHE A 620 15.55 24.89 -18.49
C PHE A 620 14.46 24.49 -19.49
N THR A 621 14.08 25.39 -20.39
CA THR A 621 13.22 25.07 -21.54
C THR A 621 13.70 25.81 -22.78
N SER A 622 13.21 25.43 -23.97
CA SER A 622 13.53 26.12 -25.22
C SER A 622 15.03 26.15 -25.53
N CYS A 623 15.77 25.10 -25.14
CA CYS A 623 17.22 25.08 -25.31
C CYS A 623 17.59 24.79 -26.78
N THR A 624 18.51 25.57 -27.33
CA THR A 624 19.01 25.37 -28.71
C THR A 624 19.82 24.09 -28.92
N LEU A 625 20.17 23.36 -27.85
CA LEU A 625 20.84 22.05 -27.92
C LEU A 625 19.88 20.86 -27.78
N ASP A 626 18.60 21.13 -27.53
CA ASP A 626 17.58 20.08 -27.47
C ASP A 626 17.39 19.47 -28.86
N ARG A 627 17.29 18.14 -28.90
CA ARG A 627 17.05 17.40 -30.14
C ARG A 627 15.56 17.41 -30.49
N ASN A 628 15.23 17.12 -31.75
CA ASN A 628 13.83 17.15 -32.18
C ASN A 628 13.06 15.97 -31.55
N LEU A 629 12.21 16.30 -30.57
CA LEU A 629 11.43 15.31 -29.83
C LEU A 629 10.37 14.64 -30.72
N GLY A 630 9.65 15.34 -31.60
CA GLY A 630 8.64 14.75 -32.50
C GLY A 630 7.45 14.03 -31.83
N ALA A 631 6.21 14.39 -32.20
CA ALA A 631 5.00 13.76 -31.64
C ALA A 631 4.82 12.27 -32.02
N THR A 632 5.50 11.81 -33.07
CA THR A 632 5.53 10.42 -33.53
C THR A 632 6.97 9.91 -33.58
N PRO A 633 7.20 8.58 -33.52
CA PRO A 633 8.54 8.01 -33.60
C PRO A 633 9.35 8.44 -34.84
N ASP A 634 8.66 8.63 -35.98
CA ASP A 634 9.26 9.02 -37.26
C ASP A 634 9.57 10.52 -37.33
N ALA A 635 8.76 11.34 -36.65
CA ALA A 635 9.00 12.78 -36.53
C ALA A 635 10.11 13.13 -35.53
N ALA A 636 10.47 12.18 -34.65
CA ALA A 636 11.53 12.32 -33.67
C ALA A 636 12.91 11.96 -34.26
N ASP A 637 13.97 12.64 -33.82
CA ASP A 637 15.34 12.25 -34.15
C ASP A 637 15.59 10.76 -33.76
N SER A 638 16.51 10.08 -34.47
CA SER A 638 16.80 8.65 -34.21
C SER A 638 17.26 8.38 -32.77
N SER A 639 18.01 9.32 -32.21
CA SER A 639 18.30 9.43 -30.79
C SER A 639 18.44 10.90 -30.42
N GLY A 640 18.20 11.21 -29.17
CA GLY A 640 18.28 12.59 -28.70
C GLY A 640 18.14 12.76 -27.21
N GLN A 641 18.23 14.02 -26.81
CA GLN A 641 18.12 14.44 -25.42
C GLN A 641 17.44 15.81 -25.34
N THR A 642 16.87 16.09 -24.18
CA THR A 642 16.54 17.45 -23.73
C THR A 642 17.07 17.66 -22.31
N ASN A 643 17.56 18.87 -22.03
CA ASN A 643 18.06 19.30 -20.71
C ASN A 643 19.21 18.48 -20.07
N ARG A 644 19.96 17.67 -20.82
CA ARG A 644 21.05 16.82 -20.28
C ARG A 644 22.35 17.57 -19.99
N TYR A 645 22.55 18.74 -20.59
CA TYR A 645 23.86 19.41 -20.62
C TYR A 645 24.08 20.46 -19.53
N PHE A 646 23.09 20.73 -18.70
CA PHE A 646 23.14 21.80 -17.70
C PHE A 646 23.64 21.29 -16.35
N LYS A 647 24.50 22.07 -15.70
CA LYS A 647 24.98 21.84 -14.34
C LYS A 647 24.96 23.15 -13.54
N TRP A 648 24.82 23.05 -12.22
CA TRP A 648 24.80 24.19 -11.32
C TRP A 648 25.49 23.86 -10.00
N ASP A 649 25.90 24.90 -9.29
CA ASP A 649 26.53 24.75 -7.98
C ASP A 649 25.50 25.01 -6.87
N ILE A 650 25.16 23.94 -6.17
CA ILE A 650 24.24 23.97 -5.03
C ILE A 650 24.72 24.89 -3.89
N ASN A 651 26.01 25.17 -3.77
CA ASN A 651 26.54 26.01 -2.69
C ASN A 651 26.41 27.51 -2.99
N THR A 652 26.06 27.86 -4.23
CA THR A 652 25.88 29.25 -4.66
C THR A 652 24.43 29.71 -4.61
N VAL A 653 23.52 28.83 -4.20
CA VAL A 653 22.08 29.12 -4.19
C VAL A 653 21.77 30.15 -3.11
N VAL A 654 21.29 31.30 -3.53
CA VAL A 654 20.58 32.26 -2.67
C VAL A 654 19.10 32.10 -2.95
N ASP A 655 18.30 31.90 -1.91
CA ASP A 655 16.83 31.84 -2.00
C ASP A 655 16.28 32.55 -0.78
N GLU A 656 16.15 33.87 -0.93
CA GLU A 656 15.69 34.82 0.08
C GLU A 656 14.35 35.43 -0.37
N PRO A 657 13.59 36.08 0.54
CA PRO A 657 12.27 36.61 0.20
C PRO A 657 12.24 37.57 -0.98
N LEU A 658 13.34 38.28 -1.28
CA LEU A 658 13.40 39.28 -2.36
C LEU A 658 14.45 38.96 -3.41
N GLN A 659 15.19 37.86 -3.28
CA GLN A 659 16.32 37.55 -4.13
C GLN A 659 16.49 36.05 -4.35
N TRP A 660 16.79 35.66 -5.58
CA TRP A 660 17.25 34.33 -5.91
C TRP A 660 18.52 34.39 -6.77
N GLU A 661 19.52 33.58 -6.45
CA GLU A 661 20.78 33.50 -7.21
C GLU A 661 21.22 32.05 -7.41
N MET A 662 21.88 31.78 -8.53
CA MET A 662 22.49 30.47 -8.80
C MET A 662 23.60 30.56 -9.85
N THR A 663 24.71 29.88 -9.60
CA THR A 663 25.78 29.68 -10.59
C THR A 663 25.53 28.42 -11.42
N MET A 664 25.60 28.54 -12.75
CA MET A 664 25.32 27.46 -13.70
C MET A 664 26.26 27.49 -14.91
N TRP A 665 26.40 26.33 -15.58
CA TRP A 665 27.23 26.15 -16.77
C TRP A 665 26.80 24.95 -17.61
N LEU A 666 27.31 24.87 -18.84
CA LEU A 666 27.24 23.70 -19.70
C LEU A 666 28.39 22.73 -19.38
N ILE A 667 28.07 21.44 -19.30
CA ILE A 667 29.09 20.40 -19.12
C ILE A 667 30.01 20.30 -20.34
N GLY A 668 31.22 19.77 -20.14
CA GLY A 668 32.23 19.68 -21.20
C GLY A 668 31.77 18.93 -22.45
N SER A 669 30.90 17.93 -22.29
CA SER A 669 30.32 17.10 -23.36
C SER A 669 29.18 17.78 -24.13
N ALA A 670 28.80 19.01 -23.77
CA ALA A 670 27.85 19.80 -24.58
C ALA A 670 28.44 20.05 -25.98
N PRO A 671 27.67 19.84 -27.06
CA PRO A 671 28.17 19.88 -28.44
C PRO A 671 28.54 21.30 -28.92
N ALA A 672 28.09 22.34 -28.23
CA ALA A 672 28.44 23.73 -28.50
C ALA A 672 29.03 24.40 -27.26
N ALA A 673 29.80 25.48 -27.45
CA ALA A 673 30.38 26.27 -26.36
C ALA A 673 29.32 27.08 -25.60
N THR A 674 28.24 27.46 -26.28
CA THR A 674 27.10 28.17 -25.72
C THR A 674 25.79 27.62 -26.26
N CYS A 675 24.70 27.89 -25.54
CA CYS A 675 23.33 27.66 -25.99
C CYS A 675 22.43 28.81 -25.51
N THR A 676 21.26 28.94 -26.14
CA THR A 676 20.19 29.81 -25.62
C THR A 676 19.14 28.93 -24.98
N ALA A 677 18.70 29.27 -23.76
CA ALA A 677 17.63 28.57 -23.06
C ALA A 677 16.84 29.52 -22.14
N ASP A 678 15.58 29.19 -21.90
CA ASP A 678 14.78 29.83 -20.86
C ASP A 678 15.11 29.20 -19.51
N LEU A 679 15.13 30.00 -18.44
CA LEU A 679 15.39 29.57 -17.08
C LEU A 679 14.20 29.87 -16.17
N THR A 680 13.75 28.89 -15.41
CA THR A 680 12.67 29.00 -14.42
C THR A 680 13.15 28.46 -13.07
N PRO A 681 13.29 29.29 -12.02
CA PRO A 681 13.51 28.81 -10.66
C PRO A 681 12.29 28.02 -10.14
N ARG A 682 12.53 26.82 -9.61
CA ARG A 682 11.51 25.93 -9.01
C ARG A 682 11.96 25.44 -7.65
N ARG A 683 11.03 24.88 -6.88
CA ARG A 683 11.26 24.44 -5.49
C ARG A 683 11.80 25.58 -4.62
N LEU A 684 11.28 26.79 -4.85
CA LEU A 684 11.67 27.98 -4.10
C LEU A 684 11.27 27.82 -2.63
N GLN A 685 12.18 28.20 -1.73
CA GLN A 685 12.04 28.13 -0.28
C GLN A 685 11.53 29.46 0.28
N GLN A 686 11.99 30.59 -0.26
CA GLN A 686 11.66 31.93 0.26
C GLN A 686 11.18 32.91 -0.81
N LEU A 687 11.66 32.85 -2.06
CA LEU A 687 11.22 33.75 -3.15
C LEU A 687 9.83 33.39 -3.72
N MET A 688 8.81 33.37 -2.87
CA MET A 688 7.49 32.81 -3.16
C MET A 688 6.43 33.91 -3.36
N HIS A 689 6.46 34.57 -4.51
CA HIS A 689 5.50 35.65 -4.83
C HIS A 689 4.33 35.20 -5.72
N GLY A 690 3.28 36.02 -5.75
CA GLY A 690 2.07 35.78 -6.51
C GLY A 690 2.18 36.18 -7.99
N PRO A 691 1.15 35.86 -8.79
CA PRO A 691 1.02 36.30 -10.18
C PRO A 691 1.19 37.81 -10.36
N GLY A 692 1.83 38.22 -11.45
CA GLY A 692 2.06 39.64 -11.76
C GLY A 692 3.20 40.31 -11.00
N SER A 693 3.89 39.60 -10.10
CA SER A 693 5.11 40.10 -9.47
C SER A 693 6.17 40.41 -10.52
N THR A 694 6.86 41.55 -10.37
CA THR A 694 7.89 41.99 -11.32
C THR A 694 9.27 41.84 -10.72
N TYR A 695 10.23 41.48 -11.56
CA TYR A 695 11.59 41.17 -11.17
C TYR A 695 12.57 41.79 -12.14
N SER A 696 13.67 42.28 -11.61
CA SER A 696 14.88 42.62 -12.35
C SER A 696 15.86 41.47 -12.23
N TRP A 697 16.65 41.23 -13.28
CA TRP A 697 17.65 40.17 -13.26
C TRP A 697 18.97 40.61 -13.88
N GLN A 698 20.06 40.03 -13.38
CA GLN A 698 21.43 40.25 -13.85
C GLN A 698 22.11 38.91 -14.08
N TYR A 699 22.88 38.81 -15.15
CA TYR A 699 23.63 37.60 -15.51
C TYR A 699 25.11 37.92 -15.61
N LEU A 700 25.91 37.27 -14.77
CA LEU A 700 27.28 37.65 -14.46
C LEU A 700 28.26 36.54 -14.81
N GLU A 701 29.47 36.91 -15.23
CA GLU A 701 30.64 36.02 -15.28
C GLU A 701 31.74 36.63 -14.40
N GLY A 702 31.91 36.07 -13.21
CA GLY A 702 32.67 36.73 -12.15
C GLY A 702 32.02 38.06 -11.76
N ALA A 703 32.76 39.16 -11.88
CA ALA A 703 32.25 40.52 -11.60
C ALA A 703 31.69 41.23 -12.84
N THR A 704 31.78 40.62 -14.03
CA THR A 704 31.36 41.24 -15.28
C THR A 704 29.89 40.94 -15.55
N GLU A 705 29.07 41.97 -15.72
CA GLU A 705 27.69 41.82 -16.18
C GLU A 705 27.65 41.54 -17.69
N LEU A 706 27.08 40.41 -18.06
CA LEU A 706 26.92 39.97 -19.44
C LEU A 706 25.56 40.35 -20.03
N ALA A 707 24.53 40.35 -19.20
CA ALA A 707 23.16 40.71 -19.58
C ALA A 707 22.35 41.09 -18.34
N ASN A 708 21.31 41.89 -18.54
CA ASN A 708 20.29 42.18 -17.54
C ASN A 708 18.93 42.33 -18.22
N GLY A 709 17.87 42.36 -17.42
CA GLY A 709 16.53 42.63 -17.93
C GLY A 709 15.47 42.58 -16.85
N ASN A 710 14.22 42.55 -17.28
CA ASN A 710 13.06 42.43 -16.41
C ASN A 710 12.24 41.19 -16.77
N ALA A 711 11.52 40.64 -15.79
CA ALA A 711 10.60 39.54 -15.97
C ALA A 711 9.35 39.72 -15.09
N VAL A 712 8.25 39.11 -15.51
CA VAL A 712 6.97 39.14 -14.77
C VAL A 712 6.53 37.72 -14.50
N ALA A 713 6.14 37.43 -13.26
CA ALA A 713 5.56 36.15 -12.90
C ALA A 713 4.22 35.94 -13.63
N GLY A 714 4.06 34.78 -14.26
CA GLY A 714 2.84 34.41 -14.98
C GLY A 714 1.62 34.26 -14.08
N SER A 715 0.48 33.89 -14.67
CA SER A 715 -0.79 33.67 -13.94
C SER A 715 -0.71 32.58 -12.87
N ASN A 716 0.27 31.69 -12.98
CA ASN A 716 0.57 30.65 -12.00
C ASN A 716 1.59 31.11 -10.92
N GLY A 717 2.10 32.34 -10.99
CA GLY A 717 3.13 32.87 -10.10
C GLY A 717 4.57 32.45 -10.48
N ILE A 718 4.75 31.65 -11.53
CA ILE A 718 6.06 31.18 -11.95
C ILE A 718 6.76 32.27 -12.77
N ILE A 719 8.02 32.53 -12.46
CA ILE A 719 8.90 33.46 -13.19
C ILE A 719 9.82 32.67 -14.13
N THR A 720 9.90 33.12 -15.39
CA THR A 720 10.82 32.58 -16.39
C THR A 720 11.65 33.71 -16.99
N ILE A 721 12.98 33.56 -17.00
CA ILE A 721 13.90 34.41 -17.73
C ILE A 721 14.10 33.79 -19.12
N THR A 722 13.73 34.50 -20.18
CA THR A 722 13.74 33.95 -21.54
C THR A 722 15.05 34.21 -22.26
N GLY A 723 15.52 33.24 -23.04
CA GLY A 723 16.62 33.44 -23.98
C GLY A 723 18.00 33.71 -23.35
N LEU A 724 18.30 33.10 -22.21
CA LEU A 724 19.59 33.23 -21.53
C LEU A 724 20.70 32.50 -22.30
N GLN A 725 21.82 33.17 -22.56
CA GLN A 725 23.01 32.60 -23.20
C GLN A 725 23.87 31.84 -22.19
N ILE A 726 23.66 30.54 -22.05
CA ILE A 726 24.40 29.68 -21.11
C ILE A 726 25.66 29.13 -21.82
N SER A 727 26.81 29.20 -21.15
CA SER A 727 28.12 28.78 -21.68
C SER A 727 28.74 27.65 -20.87
N LYS A 728 29.88 27.12 -21.33
CA LYS A 728 30.75 26.20 -20.56
C LYS A 728 31.49 26.88 -19.39
N THR A 729 31.48 28.20 -19.31
CA THR A 729 32.02 28.96 -18.17
C THR A 729 30.96 29.10 -17.09
N GLN A 730 31.40 29.22 -15.83
CA GLN A 730 30.49 29.45 -14.71
C GLN A 730 29.91 30.85 -14.77
N ARG A 731 28.58 30.95 -14.79
CA ARG A 731 27.85 32.21 -14.81
C ARG A 731 26.76 32.23 -13.74
N THR A 732 26.61 33.36 -13.08
CA THR A 732 25.65 33.56 -11.99
C THR A 732 24.47 34.36 -12.50
N ILE A 733 23.27 33.80 -12.37
CA ILE A 733 22.04 34.58 -12.52
C ILE A 733 21.62 35.09 -11.15
N LYS A 734 21.24 36.36 -11.10
CA LYS A 734 20.60 37.02 -9.96
C LYS A 734 19.24 37.51 -10.38
N ILE A 735 18.21 37.19 -9.60
CA ILE A 735 16.83 37.63 -9.80
C ILE A 735 16.41 38.36 -8.52
N SER A 736 16.04 39.62 -8.66
CA SER A 736 15.62 40.49 -7.56
C SER A 736 14.18 40.93 -7.80
N CYS A 737 13.34 40.80 -6.78
CA CYS A 737 11.95 41.21 -6.90
C CYS A 737 11.82 42.73 -6.72
N ASP A 738 11.24 43.42 -7.70
CA ASP A 738 11.04 44.86 -7.68
C ASP A 738 9.66 45.22 -7.11
N ASN A 739 8.63 44.48 -7.51
CA ASN A 739 7.27 44.62 -7.01
C ASN A 739 6.69 43.23 -6.69
N CYS A 740 6.69 42.90 -5.41
CA CYS A 740 6.39 41.55 -4.93
C CYS A 740 4.93 41.46 -4.48
N VAL A 741 4.11 40.79 -5.28
CA VAL A 741 2.73 40.50 -4.89
C VAL A 741 2.78 39.45 -3.79
N THR A 742 2.53 39.89 -2.55
CA THR A 742 2.48 39.00 -1.38
C THR A 742 1.22 38.12 -1.42
N GLY A 743 1.29 36.91 -0.85
CA GLY A 743 0.17 35.96 -0.82
C GLY A 743 0.24 34.84 -1.86
N GLY A 744 1.41 34.55 -2.44
CA GLY A 744 1.62 33.30 -3.19
C GLY A 744 1.31 32.09 -2.30
N GLU A 745 0.43 31.19 -2.75
CA GLU A 745 0.19 29.94 -2.03
C GLU A 745 1.45 29.05 -2.04
N SER A 746 1.63 28.23 -0.99
CA SER A 746 2.68 27.22 -0.97
C SER A 746 2.58 26.33 -2.22
N ARG A 747 3.70 26.21 -2.95
CA ARG A 747 3.80 25.45 -4.21
C ARG A 747 4.19 24.00 -4.00
N ILE A 748 4.67 23.65 -2.80
CA ILE A 748 4.94 22.26 -2.45
C ILE A 748 3.57 21.56 -2.39
N GLY A 749 3.29 20.65 -3.32
CA GLY A 749 2.00 19.92 -3.42
C GLY A 749 1.66 19.02 -2.22
N GLY A 750 2.45 19.09 -1.16
CA GLY A 750 2.08 18.59 0.14
C GLY A 750 1.26 19.65 0.86
N TYR A 751 -0.03 19.39 1.02
CA TYR A 751 -0.77 19.97 2.12
C TYR A 751 0.00 19.65 3.40
N ILE A 752 0.68 20.63 4.00
CA ILE A 752 1.31 20.43 5.31
C ILE A 752 0.16 20.22 6.30
N PRO A 753 -0.07 18.99 6.80
CA PRO A 753 -1.23 18.74 7.61
C PRO A 753 -1.08 19.48 8.94
N VAL A 754 -2.20 19.88 9.53
CA VAL A 754 -2.28 19.82 11.00
C VAL A 754 -2.03 18.35 11.34
N SER A 755 -0.79 18.02 11.70
CA SER A 755 -0.24 16.66 11.60
C SER A 755 -0.71 15.73 12.70
N LEU A 756 -1.30 16.27 13.76
CA LEU A 756 -2.06 15.53 14.77
C LEU A 756 -3.26 16.38 15.20
N PHE A 757 -4.42 15.75 15.38
CA PHE A 757 -5.52 16.25 16.21
C PHE A 757 -6.00 15.06 17.03
N SER A 758 -5.74 15.08 18.33
CA SER A 758 -6.04 13.95 19.23
C SER A 758 -6.78 14.45 20.46
N ILE A 759 -7.69 13.61 20.96
CA ILE A 759 -8.47 13.84 22.17
C ILE A 759 -8.27 12.61 23.05
N VAL A 760 -7.45 12.73 24.10
CA VAL A 760 -7.08 11.61 24.96
C VAL A 760 -7.16 12.00 26.44
N PRO A 761 -7.86 11.21 27.29
CA PRO A 761 -8.62 10.01 26.93
C PRO A 761 -9.92 10.32 26.16
N ASN A 762 -10.47 9.32 25.46
CA ASN A 762 -11.81 9.35 24.85
C ASN A 762 -12.34 7.90 24.77
N PRO A 763 -13.37 7.51 25.55
CA PRO A 763 -14.16 8.34 26.47
C PRO A 763 -13.35 8.93 27.63
N PHE A 764 -13.84 9.99 28.27
CA PHE A 764 -13.14 10.70 29.36
C PHE A 764 -14.05 11.03 30.54
N ASN A 765 -13.48 11.18 31.73
CA ASN A 765 -14.20 11.57 32.96
C ASN A 765 -13.28 12.38 33.92
N PRO A 766 -13.59 13.64 34.27
CA PRO A 766 -14.38 14.62 33.52
C PRO A 766 -13.53 15.39 32.49
N SER A 767 -12.22 15.11 32.40
CA SER A 767 -11.30 15.90 31.57
C SER A 767 -10.61 15.10 30.45
N THR A 768 -10.36 15.76 29.32
CA THR A 768 -9.58 15.22 28.19
C THR A 768 -8.57 16.24 27.69
N SER A 769 -7.44 15.76 27.15
CA SER A 769 -6.41 16.59 26.54
C SER A 769 -6.56 16.58 25.03
N ILE A 770 -6.60 17.78 24.45
CA ILE A 770 -6.74 18.03 23.02
C ILE A 770 -5.40 18.51 22.50
N SER A 771 -4.71 17.68 21.72
CA SER A 771 -3.42 18.01 21.14
C SER A 771 -3.52 18.21 19.65
N PHE A 772 -2.91 19.29 19.13
CA PHE A 772 -2.73 19.49 17.71
C PHE A 772 -1.44 20.21 17.35
N THR A 773 -0.93 19.98 16.14
CA THR A 773 0.33 20.59 15.67
C THR A 773 0.07 21.51 14.50
N CYS A 774 0.60 22.73 14.56
CA CYS A 774 0.58 23.70 13.48
C CYS A 774 2.00 23.95 12.97
N ASP A 775 2.25 23.73 11.68
CA ASP A 775 3.52 24.10 11.06
C ASP A 775 3.48 25.58 10.65
N GLY A 776 4.37 26.37 11.26
CA GLY A 776 4.40 27.83 11.14
C GLY A 776 3.35 28.55 11.98
N LYS A 777 3.27 29.87 11.84
CA LYS A 777 2.29 30.71 12.53
C LYS A 777 0.94 30.63 11.81
N GLN A 778 -0.07 30.03 12.45
CA GLN A 778 -1.41 29.86 11.89
C GLN A 778 -2.47 30.44 12.83
N GLN A 779 -3.47 31.13 12.28
CA GLN A 779 -4.65 31.53 13.03
C GLN A 779 -5.55 30.31 13.26
N VAL A 780 -5.77 29.94 14.52
CA VAL A 780 -6.61 28.79 14.89
C VAL A 780 -7.80 29.17 15.76
N ARG A 781 -8.85 28.37 15.68
CA ARG A 781 -10.02 28.37 16.56
C ARG A 781 -10.39 26.94 16.92
N LEU A 782 -10.16 26.56 18.18
CA LEU A 782 -10.59 25.31 18.78
C LEU A 782 -11.82 25.57 19.67
N ALA A 783 -12.89 24.80 19.45
CA ALA A 783 -14.15 24.91 20.18
C ALA A 783 -14.81 23.53 20.38
N VAL A 784 -15.67 23.43 21.39
CA VAL A 784 -16.49 22.24 21.69
C VAL A 784 -17.96 22.59 21.50
N TYR A 785 -18.69 21.70 20.83
CA TYR A 785 -20.13 21.81 20.58
C TYR A 785 -20.86 20.58 21.11
N ASP A 786 -22.14 20.76 21.47
CA ASP A 786 -23.04 19.64 21.73
C ASP A 786 -23.62 19.06 20.42
N LEU A 787 -24.36 17.95 20.49
CA LEU A 787 -24.99 17.34 19.33
C LEU A 787 -26.08 18.20 18.65
N ARG A 788 -26.56 19.26 19.32
CA ARG A 788 -27.51 20.23 18.74
C ARG A 788 -26.78 21.36 18.01
N GLY A 789 -25.44 21.29 17.92
CA GLY A 789 -24.60 22.32 17.32
C GLY A 789 -24.44 23.56 18.20
N GLN A 790 -24.82 23.50 19.49
CA GLN A 790 -24.66 24.62 20.40
C GLN A 790 -23.22 24.68 20.90
N LEU A 791 -22.62 25.87 20.85
CA LEU A 791 -21.27 26.10 21.36
C LEU A 791 -21.24 25.92 22.89
N VAL A 792 -20.54 24.88 23.35
CA VAL A 792 -20.33 24.57 24.76
C VAL A 792 -19.24 25.48 25.33
N ARG A 793 -18.05 25.48 24.70
CA ARG A 793 -16.90 26.29 25.14
C ARG A 793 -15.90 26.51 24.00
N SER A 794 -15.30 27.69 23.90
CA SER A 794 -14.09 27.89 23.08
C SER A 794 -12.87 27.57 23.92
N LEU A 795 -11.99 26.71 23.41
CA LEU A 795 -10.83 26.20 24.14
C LEU A 795 -9.56 26.98 23.77
N LYS A 796 -9.42 27.39 22.51
CA LYS A 796 -8.27 28.18 22.02
C LYS A 796 -8.69 29.03 20.83
N SER A 797 -8.19 30.26 20.76
CA SER A 797 -8.32 31.14 19.59
C SER A 797 -7.08 32.02 19.48
N GLY A 798 -6.56 32.22 18.27
CA GLY A 798 -5.42 33.11 17.99
C GLY A 798 -4.33 32.46 17.14
N ILE A 799 -3.23 33.19 16.93
CA ILE A 799 -2.08 32.69 16.17
C ILE A 799 -1.29 31.71 17.05
N VAL A 800 -1.05 30.50 16.54
CA VAL A 800 -0.24 29.46 17.20
C VAL A 800 0.81 28.92 16.24
N SER A 801 1.86 28.33 16.78
CA SER A 801 2.90 27.62 16.02
C SER A 801 3.44 26.46 16.85
N GLY A 802 3.79 25.35 16.19
CA GLY A 802 4.24 24.12 16.82
C GLY A 802 3.10 23.33 17.47
N SER A 803 3.46 22.46 18.41
CA SER A 803 2.51 21.62 19.14
C SER A 803 1.73 22.42 20.18
N VAL A 804 0.40 22.30 20.14
CA VAL A 804 -0.54 22.92 21.06
C VAL A 804 -1.29 21.83 21.81
N ASN A 805 -1.30 21.90 23.14
CA ASN A 805 -2.08 21.02 24.00
C ASN A 805 -3.05 21.87 24.85
N VAL A 806 -4.33 21.51 24.84
CA VAL A 806 -5.39 22.20 25.57
C VAL A 806 -6.23 21.17 26.31
N VAL A 807 -6.49 21.39 27.60
CA VAL A 807 -7.35 20.51 28.40
C VAL A 807 -8.78 21.06 28.42
N TRP A 808 -9.77 20.19 28.21
CA TRP A 808 -11.16 20.47 28.54
C TRP A 808 -11.58 19.66 29.75
N ASP A 809 -12.24 20.32 30.71
CA ASP A 809 -12.64 19.80 32.03
C ASP A 809 -14.12 19.36 32.08
N GLY A 810 -14.76 19.23 30.92
CA GLY A 810 -16.17 18.87 30.82
C GLY A 810 -17.13 19.99 31.25
N ARG A 811 -16.66 21.25 31.43
CA ARG A 811 -17.51 22.40 31.79
C ARG A 811 -17.83 23.29 30.59
N ASP A 812 -19.00 23.89 30.60
CA ASP A 812 -19.43 24.89 29.62
C ASP A 812 -18.80 26.27 29.88
N ARG A 813 -19.13 27.24 29.03
CA ARG A 813 -18.68 28.65 29.16
C ARG A 813 -19.11 29.37 30.44
N HIS A 814 -20.09 28.84 31.19
CA HIS A 814 -20.55 29.38 32.47
C HIS A 814 -19.94 28.64 33.67
N GLY A 815 -19.01 27.71 33.44
CA GLY A 815 -18.38 26.89 34.48
C GLY A 815 -19.27 25.76 34.99
N LYS A 816 -20.44 25.52 34.38
CA LYS A 816 -21.35 24.43 34.75
C LYS A 816 -20.89 23.14 34.10
N GLY A 817 -20.89 22.04 34.86
CA GLY A 817 -20.54 20.72 34.33
C GLY A 817 -21.55 20.24 33.28
N CYS A 818 -21.06 19.77 32.14
CA CYS A 818 -21.89 19.25 31.06
C CYS A 818 -22.42 17.84 31.41
N SER A 819 -23.43 17.35 30.70
CA SER A 819 -24.00 16.00 30.90
C SER A 819 -23.16 14.92 30.21
N THR A 820 -23.25 13.67 30.66
CA THR A 820 -22.76 12.51 29.92
C THR A 820 -23.30 12.55 28.48
N GLY A 821 -22.46 12.33 27.48
CA GLY A 821 -22.87 12.40 26.08
C GLY A 821 -21.74 12.66 25.10
N ILE A 822 -22.10 12.76 23.82
CA ILE A 822 -21.16 13.04 22.73
C ILE A 822 -20.99 14.56 22.59
N TYR A 823 -19.73 14.98 22.50
CA TYR A 823 -19.33 16.35 22.22
C TYR A 823 -18.48 16.39 20.94
N VAL A 824 -18.68 17.42 20.13
CA VAL A 824 -17.94 17.64 18.88
C VAL A 824 -16.89 18.71 19.09
N PHE A 825 -15.63 18.33 18.99
CA PHE A 825 -14.51 19.26 18.98
C PHE A 825 -14.28 19.72 17.55
N TYR A 826 -14.19 21.02 17.38
CA TYR A 826 -14.05 21.72 16.12
C TYR A 826 -12.77 22.53 16.15
N LEU A 827 -11.83 22.21 15.26
CA LEU A 827 -10.60 22.95 15.04
C LEU A 827 -10.63 23.57 13.66
N ASN A 828 -10.62 24.90 13.58
CA ASN A 828 -10.47 25.64 12.34
C ASN A 828 -9.09 26.31 12.33
N SER A 829 -8.28 26.05 11.31
CA SER A 829 -6.95 26.64 11.10
C SER A 829 -6.85 27.49 9.82
N GLY A 830 -7.94 28.20 9.50
CA GLY A 830 -8.05 29.02 8.29
C GLY A 830 -8.48 28.21 7.08
N LYS A 831 -7.56 27.46 6.46
CA LYS A 831 -7.84 26.65 5.26
C LYS A 831 -8.41 25.26 5.56
N ARG A 832 -8.49 24.85 6.84
CA ARG A 832 -9.00 23.53 7.25
C ARG A 832 -9.93 23.64 8.44
N VAL A 833 -10.93 22.76 8.44
CA VAL A 833 -11.81 22.49 9.56
C VAL A 833 -11.71 21.00 9.87
N ILE A 834 -11.29 20.67 11.09
CA ILE A 834 -11.24 19.29 11.60
C ILE A 834 -12.28 19.17 12.69
N THR A 835 -13.09 18.11 12.64
CA THR A 835 -14.04 17.77 13.68
C THR A 835 -13.80 16.37 14.23
N GLN A 836 -13.73 16.22 15.55
CA GLN A 836 -13.67 14.90 16.22
C GLN A 836 -14.74 14.82 17.31
N LYS A 837 -15.25 13.61 17.53
CA LYS A 837 -16.25 13.34 18.57
C LYS A 837 -15.56 12.76 19.80
N ALA A 838 -15.96 13.19 20.98
CA ALA A 838 -15.56 12.53 22.23
C ALA A 838 -16.75 12.31 23.15
N ILE A 839 -16.66 11.26 23.98
CA ILE A 839 -17.70 10.87 24.91
C ILE A 839 -17.28 11.28 26.33
N LEU A 840 -18.04 12.19 26.93
CA LEU A 840 -17.93 12.50 28.36
C LEU A 840 -18.70 11.43 29.13
N LEU A 841 -18.03 10.73 30.05
CA LEU A 841 -18.62 9.85 31.05
C LEU A 841 -18.63 10.59 32.40
N LYS A 842 -19.70 10.43 33.17
CA LYS A 842 -19.76 10.88 34.57
C LYS A 842 -19.56 9.70 35.50
#